data_AF-A0A2E7SKN5-F1
#
_entry.id   AF-A0A2E7SKN5-F1
#
_cell.length_a   1.000
_cell.length_b   1.000
_cell.length_c   1.000
_cell.angle_alpha   90.00
_cell.angle_beta   90.00
_cell.angle_gamma   90.00
#
_symmetry.space_group_name_H-M   'P 1'
#
loop_
_entity.id
_entity.type
_entity.pdbx_description
1 polymer ?
#
loop_
_entity_poly.entity_id
_entity_poly.type
_entity_poly.pdbx_seq_one_letter_code
_entity_poly.pdbx_strand_id
1 'polypeptide(L)'
;MLNTRKTQSKNKKILSILFLLGLFSVNCADDRHGLNTSGYPLVPEENYSPTTSYLNETNSTTVTKATINLEEVELTSGLIPFAACDELLRYLQDEALKRVGPYGLDGFGWGPIFPMPMMERSFADTEPLMASGLGNDFSGTNVQEVGIDEPDFIKTNGEIIAILEDNSLHIVDPKSFSSEPIGSVQLEALSWGSEMFLNGNRLWVMAQTDLYSVSPLMAEIIPIDGWKPRTTIVEVDITDPSQPLQVASMVIEGRYVSARVVDGIARIVVSSTPTDLPFVTPQSPSAEEVATKANRQAIVETTISNWVPSYVFETKGKDVEEGQLIQCEKVSHPPKFSGFTSLSVLDIDLNSDMEPPEAVAVLTEGENVYASPENLFISTTDYPEAISFDQENLQRSEEPQYLTSIHQFSLGASEKTEYRSSIDLEGHLLNQFAMSEHEGHLRVATTSGSPWGFDEMNESKVTVIALREEGMTQVGQVGGMGKGERIFAVRFLEDLGYIVTFRQTDPFYTLDLAIPEDPKVKGELKITGYSGYLHPIEQNLVMGVGQEATEDGVTTGTKVALYDVENLENPRALDTWLPGGGRSSAEWDHRAFLWWAPEQIAVLPFSDWMNGDAGAVMLKVREKRLEEFGRITHSSPDSPLGEPPEFPISIQRALIIGEEIWTYSRGQLQANLINDLSVSKRIKFATFLEDGPIFLPEPFPMP
;
A
#
# COMPACT_ATOMS: atom_id res chain seq x y z
N MET A 1 -33.96 -31.08 -32.88
CA MET A 1 -35.30 -31.44 -33.42
C MET A 1 -36.35 -31.22 -32.32
N LEU A 2 -37.62 -30.97 -32.70
CA LEU A 2 -38.89 -31.22 -31.96
C LEU A 2 -38.91 -31.33 -30.41
N ASN A 3 -39.87 -30.74 -29.65
CA ASN A 3 -40.98 -29.84 -30.00
C ASN A 3 -41.67 -29.19 -28.75
N THR A 4 -42.30 -28.03 -28.95
CA THR A 4 -43.49 -27.48 -28.23
C THR A 4 -43.70 -27.57 -26.69
N ARG A 5 -43.77 -26.37 -26.08
CA ARG A 5 -44.90 -25.80 -25.28
C ARG A 5 -45.58 -26.62 -24.16
N LYS A 6 -45.75 -25.96 -22.99
CA LYS A 6 -47.09 -25.63 -22.44
C LYS A 6 -47.08 -24.46 -21.43
N THR A 7 -48.25 -23.88 -21.20
CA THR A 7 -48.50 -22.69 -20.36
C THR A 7 -49.64 -22.93 -19.37
N GLN A 8 -49.68 -22.18 -18.25
CA GLN A 8 -50.79 -21.84 -17.33
C GLN A 8 -50.38 -21.91 -15.83
N SER A 9 -51.06 -21.31 -14.84
CA SER A 9 -51.81 -20.02 -14.72
C SER A 9 -52.56 -19.94 -13.37
N LYS A 10 -52.17 -18.98 -12.50
CA LYS A 10 -53.02 -18.22 -11.55
C LYS A 10 -53.76 -18.90 -10.35
N ASN A 11 -53.56 -18.23 -9.20
CA ASN A 11 -54.56 -17.76 -8.20
C ASN A 11 -54.99 -18.60 -6.97
N LYS A 12 -55.29 -17.82 -5.90
CA LYS A 12 -55.88 -18.13 -4.58
C LYS A 12 -54.86 -18.51 -3.49
N LYS A 13 -55.00 -18.09 -2.22
CA LYS A 13 -56.17 -17.47 -1.54
C LYS A 13 -55.79 -16.56 -0.35
N ILE A 14 -56.59 -15.52 -0.13
CA ILE A 14 -56.63 -14.63 1.04
C ILE A 14 -57.15 -15.39 2.29
N LEU A 15 -56.64 -15.06 3.49
CA LEU A 15 -57.47 -14.89 4.70
C LEU A 15 -56.83 -13.93 5.71
N SER A 16 -57.64 -13.08 6.34
CA SER A 16 -57.24 -12.13 7.39
C SER A 16 -57.89 -12.52 8.73
N ILE A 17 -57.28 -12.14 9.85
CA ILE A 17 -57.94 -11.99 11.17
C ILE A 17 -57.29 -10.80 11.89
N LEU A 18 -58.08 -10.04 12.63
CA LEU A 18 -57.69 -8.82 13.37
C LEU A 18 -58.64 -8.68 14.57
N PHE A 19 -58.12 -8.46 15.78
CA PHE A 19 -58.94 -8.09 16.94
C PHE A 19 -58.18 -7.21 17.94
N LEU A 20 -58.91 -6.60 18.89
CA LEU A 20 -58.56 -5.31 19.50
C LEU A 20 -58.25 -5.34 21.01
N LEU A 21 -57.39 -4.38 21.41
CA LEU A 21 -57.30 -3.60 22.66
C LEU A 21 -57.86 -4.12 24.02
N GLY A 22 -57.09 -3.84 25.09
CA GLY A 22 -57.61 -3.69 26.46
C GLY A 22 -56.57 -3.22 27.48
N LEU A 23 -56.63 -1.96 27.92
CA LEU A 23 -55.88 -1.45 29.09
C LEU A 23 -56.63 -1.73 30.40
N PHE A 24 -55.92 -1.91 31.52
CA PHE A 24 -56.13 -1.21 32.80
C PHE A 24 -54.98 -1.48 33.80
N SER A 25 -55.07 -1.00 35.05
CA SER A 25 -53.89 -0.51 35.80
C SER A 25 -53.96 -0.60 37.34
N VAL A 26 -52.78 -0.51 37.99
CA VAL A 26 -52.50 0.11 39.32
C VAL A 26 -52.68 -0.70 40.65
N ASN A 27 -51.53 -0.88 41.32
CA ASN A 27 -51.20 -0.84 42.78
C ASN A 27 -51.52 -1.93 43.84
N CYS A 28 -50.60 -1.93 44.84
CA CYS A 28 -50.64 -2.43 46.23
C CYS A 28 -50.61 -3.96 46.45
N ALA A 29 -49.52 -4.52 47.04
CA ALA A 29 -49.18 -4.59 48.50
C ALA A 29 -49.74 -5.89 49.15
N ASP A 30 -49.17 -6.49 50.20
CA ASP A 30 -48.24 -6.01 51.24
C ASP A 30 -47.47 -7.19 51.91
N ASP A 31 -46.35 -6.89 52.60
CA ASP A 31 -45.77 -7.61 53.78
C ASP A 31 -45.30 -9.11 53.67
N ARG A 32 -44.44 -9.72 54.52
CA ARG A 32 -43.74 -9.35 55.78
C ARG A 32 -42.45 -10.20 56.04
N HIS A 33 -41.70 -9.86 57.11
CA HIS A 33 -40.48 -10.49 57.73
C HIS A 33 -39.12 -10.06 57.13
N GLY A 34 -38.04 -9.70 57.86
CA GLY A 34 -37.72 -9.63 59.32
C GLY A 34 -36.69 -10.71 59.73
N LEU A 35 -35.54 -10.48 60.41
CA LEU A 35 -34.98 -9.42 61.29
C LEU A 35 -33.43 -9.28 61.04
N ASN A 36 -32.74 -8.12 61.17
CA ASN A 36 -32.31 -7.34 62.38
C ASN A 36 -31.25 -8.07 63.26
N THR A 37 -30.13 -7.54 63.79
CA THR A 37 -29.57 -6.19 64.14
C THR A 37 -28.01 -6.18 63.92
N SER A 38 -27.14 -5.18 64.17
CA SER A 38 -27.03 -3.97 65.06
C SER A 38 -25.86 -3.05 64.60
N GLY A 39 -25.62 -1.80 65.06
CA GLY A 39 -26.47 -0.85 65.83
C GLY A 39 -25.75 0.34 66.53
N TYR A 40 -25.96 1.58 66.04
CA TYR A 40 -26.03 2.90 66.76
C TYR A 40 -24.79 3.49 67.52
N PRO A 41 -24.77 4.80 67.91
CA PRO A 41 -25.73 5.92 67.74
C PRO A 41 -25.15 7.21 67.07
N LEU A 42 -25.89 8.34 67.11
CA LEU A 42 -25.63 9.63 66.40
C LEU A 42 -25.85 10.90 67.29
N VAL A 43 -25.48 12.08 66.74
CA VAL A 43 -25.89 13.49 67.05
C VAL A 43 -25.55 14.10 68.43
N PRO A 44 -25.52 15.46 68.62
CA PRO A 44 -25.97 16.56 67.74
C PRO A 44 -24.95 17.69 67.43
N GLU A 45 -25.39 18.65 66.60
CA GLU A 45 -24.72 19.92 66.25
C GLU A 45 -24.90 21.02 67.32
N GLU A 46 -24.00 22.02 67.37
CA GLU A 46 -24.39 23.41 67.68
C GLU A 46 -23.37 24.44 67.15
N ASN A 47 -23.76 25.71 67.06
CA ASN A 47 -23.03 26.82 66.40
C ASN A 47 -21.86 27.36 67.23
N TYR A 48 -20.79 27.88 66.57
CA TYR A 48 -20.11 29.10 67.02
C TYR A 48 -19.46 29.89 65.86
N SER A 49 -19.37 31.21 66.04
CA SER A 49 -18.71 32.17 65.13
C SER A 49 -17.25 32.46 65.55
N PRO A 50 -16.42 33.12 64.72
CA PRO A 50 -14.98 32.88 64.70
C PRO A 50 -14.18 33.55 65.83
N THR A 51 -13.08 32.90 66.21
CA THR A 51 -12.00 33.48 67.04
C THR A 51 -10.74 33.64 66.19
N THR A 52 -10.13 34.82 66.20
CA THR A 52 -8.87 35.10 65.49
C THR A 52 -7.66 34.56 66.24
N SER A 53 -6.77 33.84 65.54
CA SER A 53 -5.37 33.67 65.94
C SER A 53 -4.44 33.80 64.73
N TYR A 54 -3.32 34.50 64.92
CA TYR A 54 -2.37 34.81 63.86
C TYR A 54 -1.31 33.71 63.74
N LEU A 55 -1.06 33.23 62.52
CA LEU A 55 0.25 32.75 62.08
C LEU A 55 0.49 33.28 60.65
N ASN A 56 1.75 33.63 60.36
CA ASN A 56 2.09 34.44 59.19
C ASN A 56 2.37 33.60 57.93
N GLU A 57 1.94 34.15 56.80
CA GLU A 57 2.68 34.28 55.54
C GLU A 57 3.73 33.19 55.19
N THR A 58 3.35 32.29 54.28
CA THR A 58 4.18 31.96 53.13
C THR A 58 3.35 32.12 51.85
N ASN A 59 4.00 32.50 50.75
CA ASN A 59 3.31 32.97 49.55
C ASN A 59 2.46 31.87 48.88
N SER A 60 1.17 32.13 48.71
CA SER A 60 0.32 31.37 47.79
C SER A 60 0.40 32.03 46.40
N THR A 61 1.07 31.36 45.46
CA THR A 61 1.15 31.83 44.07
C THR A 61 -0.21 31.69 43.41
N THR A 62 -0.80 32.79 42.95
CA THR A 62 -2.09 32.77 42.24
C THR A 62 -1.92 32.09 40.88
N VAL A 63 -2.20 30.79 40.79
CA VAL A 63 -2.28 30.09 39.50
C VAL A 63 -3.51 30.60 38.77
N THR A 64 -3.31 31.46 37.78
CA THR A 64 -4.36 31.87 36.85
C THR A 64 -4.85 30.63 36.13
N LYS A 65 -6.05 30.15 36.47
CA LYS A 65 -6.62 28.97 35.81
C LYS A 65 -6.93 29.35 34.36
N ALA A 66 -6.12 28.84 33.43
CA ALA A 66 -6.32 29.10 32.00
C ALA A 66 -7.69 28.53 31.59
N THR A 67 -8.59 29.43 31.20
CA THR A 67 -9.86 29.05 30.57
C THR A 67 -9.58 28.78 29.10
N ILE A 68 -9.22 27.55 28.78
CA ILE A 68 -9.05 27.10 27.39
C ILE A 68 -10.43 27.16 26.73
N ASN A 69 -10.54 27.91 25.63
CA ASN A 69 -11.75 27.93 24.83
C ASN A 69 -11.73 26.73 23.86
N LEU A 70 -12.51 25.69 24.17
CA LEU A 70 -12.51 24.44 23.39
C LEU A 70 -13.05 24.62 21.96
N GLU A 71 -13.70 25.74 21.64
CA GLU A 71 -14.15 26.09 20.29
C GLU A 71 -13.04 26.73 19.43
N GLU A 72 -11.86 27.03 20.01
CA GLU A 72 -10.67 27.60 19.33
C GLU A 72 -9.44 26.68 19.45
N VAL A 73 -9.59 25.44 19.95
CA VAL A 73 -8.51 24.45 19.96
C VAL A 73 -8.62 23.56 18.73
N GLU A 74 -7.90 23.94 17.68
CA GLU A 74 -7.56 23.02 16.60
C GLU A 74 -6.58 21.98 17.17
N LEU A 75 -7.07 20.76 17.39
CA LEU A 75 -6.28 19.66 17.94
C LEU A 75 -5.37 19.10 16.85
N THR A 76 -4.14 19.61 16.74
CA THR A 76 -3.07 18.96 15.98
C THR A 76 -2.92 17.52 16.45
N SER A 77 -3.20 16.55 15.59
CA SER A 77 -3.25 15.11 15.89
C SER A 77 -1.86 14.50 15.98
N GLY A 78 -1.04 15.03 16.88
CA GLY A 78 0.19 14.38 17.32
C GLY A 78 -0.12 13.06 18.04
N LEU A 79 0.63 12.01 17.72
CA LEU A 79 0.52 10.73 18.42
C LEU A 79 1.06 10.86 19.85
N ILE A 80 0.65 9.90 20.68
CA ILE A 80 1.23 9.72 22.01
C ILE A 80 2.32 8.63 21.89
N PRO A 81 3.61 8.96 22.10
CA PRO A 81 4.67 7.98 22.22
C PRO A 81 4.63 7.32 23.60
N PHE A 82 4.96 6.04 23.68
CA PHE A 82 5.06 5.34 24.96
C PHE A 82 6.39 5.65 25.66
N ALA A 83 6.39 5.79 26.99
CA ALA A 83 7.60 6.07 27.76
C ALA A 83 8.35 4.82 28.24
N ALA A 84 7.74 3.63 28.14
CA ALA A 84 8.33 2.33 28.49
C ALA A 84 7.51 1.16 27.92
N CYS A 85 8.12 -0.02 27.78
CA CYS A 85 7.40 -1.27 27.47
C CYS A 85 6.23 -1.59 28.43
N ASP A 86 6.37 -1.28 29.72
CA ASP A 86 5.30 -1.44 30.71
C ASP A 86 4.07 -0.57 30.41
N GLU A 87 4.20 0.50 29.63
CA GLU A 87 3.11 1.38 29.22
C GLU A 87 2.44 0.90 27.94
N LEU A 88 3.23 0.59 26.92
CA LEU A 88 2.79 -0.03 25.68
C LEU A 88 2.00 -1.33 25.96
N LEU A 89 2.54 -2.23 26.79
CA LEU A 89 1.87 -3.48 27.15
C LEU A 89 0.54 -3.23 27.87
N ARG A 90 0.47 -2.27 28.80
CA ARG A 90 -0.79 -1.92 29.49
C ARG A 90 -1.83 -1.35 28.53
N TYR A 91 -1.43 -0.45 27.62
CA TYR A 91 -2.33 0.10 26.60
C TYR A 91 -2.92 -1.01 25.72
N LEU A 92 -2.05 -1.88 25.19
CA LEU A 92 -2.47 -3.00 24.34
C LEU A 92 -3.39 -3.97 25.09
N GLN A 93 -3.06 -4.35 26.33
CA GLN A 93 -3.90 -5.19 27.17
C GLN A 93 -5.26 -4.54 27.49
N ASP A 94 -5.30 -3.24 27.81
CA ASP A 94 -6.55 -2.52 28.10
C ASP A 94 -7.45 -2.40 26.84
N GLU A 95 -6.88 -2.09 25.68
CA GLU A 95 -7.64 -2.05 24.41
C GLU A 95 -8.09 -3.45 23.95
N ALA A 96 -7.27 -4.48 24.17
CA ALA A 96 -7.64 -5.86 23.89
C ALA A 96 -8.74 -6.37 24.83
N LEU A 97 -8.67 -6.07 26.12
CA LEU A 97 -9.72 -6.40 27.10
C LEU A 97 -11.05 -5.67 26.84
N LYS A 98 -11.08 -4.62 26.01
CA LYS A 98 -12.34 -3.99 25.56
C LYS A 98 -12.99 -4.74 24.38
N ARG A 99 -12.19 -5.40 23.52
CA ARG A 99 -12.64 -5.98 22.23
C ARG A 99 -12.60 -7.50 22.14
N VAL A 100 -11.94 -8.19 23.08
CA VAL A 100 -11.81 -9.65 23.03
C VAL A 100 -13.14 -10.37 23.26
N GLY A 101 -13.49 -11.21 22.28
CA GLY A 101 -14.68 -12.05 22.24
C GLY A 101 -14.37 -13.55 22.31
N PRO A 102 -15.35 -14.40 21.95
CA PRO A 102 -15.17 -15.85 21.96
C PRO A 102 -14.18 -16.36 20.90
N TYR A 103 -13.97 -15.62 19.81
CA TYR A 103 -13.10 -16.03 18.69
C TYR A 103 -11.70 -15.40 18.72
N GLY A 104 -11.35 -14.66 19.78
CA GLY A 104 -10.12 -13.89 19.90
C GLY A 104 -10.41 -12.39 19.91
N LEU A 105 -9.57 -11.59 19.27
CA LEU A 105 -9.88 -10.20 18.93
C LEU A 105 -10.59 -10.17 17.57
N ASP A 106 -11.65 -9.39 17.46
CA ASP A 106 -12.32 -9.20 16.16
C ASP A 106 -11.34 -8.56 15.16
N GLY A 107 -11.36 -9.05 13.91
CA GLY A 107 -10.33 -8.79 12.89
C GLY A 107 -9.16 -9.79 12.86
N PHE A 108 -8.93 -10.56 13.94
CA PHE A 108 -7.78 -11.50 14.06
C PHE A 108 -8.17 -12.99 13.96
N GLY A 109 -9.41 -13.32 13.58
CA GLY A 109 -9.93 -14.70 13.53
C GLY A 109 -10.16 -15.23 12.11
N TRP A 110 -9.64 -16.43 11.81
CA TRP A 110 -9.83 -17.10 10.51
C TRP A 110 -11.31 -17.48 10.26
N GLY A 111 -11.98 -16.76 9.37
CA GLY A 111 -13.35 -17.02 8.90
C GLY A 111 -13.63 -16.30 7.57
N PRO A 112 -14.52 -16.82 6.70
CA PRO A 112 -14.54 -16.44 5.29
C PRO A 112 -15.24 -15.11 5.01
N ILE A 113 -14.53 -14.01 5.24
CA ILE A 113 -14.45 -12.96 4.22
C ILE A 113 -13.07 -13.13 3.57
N PHE A 114 -13.04 -13.62 2.34
CA PHE A 114 -11.94 -13.30 1.44
C PHE A 114 -12.23 -11.90 0.88
N PRO A 115 -11.56 -10.83 1.34
CA PRO A 115 -11.18 -9.82 0.38
C PRO A 115 -10.27 -10.57 -0.61
N MET A 116 -10.77 -10.79 -1.83
CA MET A 116 -9.88 -11.12 -2.94
C MET A 116 -8.84 -10.01 -2.98
N PRO A 117 -7.53 -10.27 -2.81
CA PRO A 117 -6.54 -9.22 -2.92
C PRO A 117 -6.63 -8.70 -4.35
N MET A 118 -7.17 -7.49 -4.51
CA MET A 118 -6.91 -6.69 -5.70
C MET A 118 -5.42 -6.35 -5.63
N MET A 119 -4.64 -7.16 -6.35
CA MET A 119 -3.21 -7.01 -6.60
C MET A 119 -2.83 -5.53 -6.59
N GLU A 120 -2.00 -5.13 -5.62
CA GLU A 120 -1.75 -3.73 -5.26
C GLU A 120 -1.39 -2.91 -6.52
N ARG A 121 -2.18 -1.85 -6.78
CA ARG A 121 -2.12 -1.09 -8.04
C ARG A 121 -1.42 0.26 -7.83
N SER A 122 -0.15 0.34 -8.21
CA SER A 122 0.62 1.58 -8.15
C SER A 122 0.69 2.26 -9.54
N PHE A 123 -0.06 3.36 -9.67
CA PHE A 123 -0.18 4.23 -10.84
C PHE A 123 0.41 5.61 -10.54
N ALA A 124 1.75 5.73 -10.63
CA ALA A 124 2.53 6.65 -9.70
C ALA A 124 3.28 7.61 -10.74
N ASP A 125 3.19 8.89 -10.37
CA ASP A 125 3.40 10.12 -11.00
C ASP A 125 4.09 11.06 -9.96
N THR A 126 5.26 11.68 -10.18
CA THR A 126 5.43 12.93 -10.98
C THR A 126 6.91 13.35 -11.16
N GLU A 127 7.26 14.08 -12.24
CA GLU A 127 8.61 14.68 -12.39
C GLU A 127 8.61 16.08 -13.06
N PRO A 128 9.30 17.09 -12.49
CA PRO A 128 9.74 18.28 -13.22
C PRO A 128 11.01 17.98 -14.05
N LEU A 129 10.80 17.64 -15.32
CA LEU A 129 11.82 17.61 -16.40
C LEU A 129 13.15 16.91 -16.02
N MET A 130 13.03 15.67 -15.56
CA MET A 130 14.08 14.93 -14.86
C MET A 130 15.16 14.29 -15.73
N ALA A 131 16.14 13.72 -15.03
CA ALA A 131 17.31 13.09 -15.59
C ALA A 131 16.98 11.75 -16.28
N SER A 132 16.57 11.82 -17.54
CA SER A 132 17.36 11.08 -18.55
C SER A 132 18.83 11.40 -18.28
N GLY A 133 19.56 10.42 -17.75
CA GLY A 133 20.78 10.68 -16.97
C GLY A 133 21.74 11.61 -17.71
N LEU A 134 22.15 12.72 -17.08
CA LEU A 134 22.93 13.79 -17.71
C LEU A 134 24.35 13.33 -18.07
N GLY A 135 24.47 12.59 -19.18
CA GLY A 135 25.66 11.88 -19.62
C GLY A 135 25.68 10.37 -19.35
N ASN A 136 24.56 9.74 -18.97
CA ASN A 136 24.47 8.28 -18.81
C ASN A 136 23.75 7.64 -20.00
N ASP A 137 24.38 6.64 -20.61
CA ASP A 137 23.82 5.88 -21.74
C ASP A 137 22.82 4.80 -21.30
N PHE A 138 22.08 4.96 -20.19
CA PHE A 138 21.12 3.94 -19.71
C PHE A 138 19.92 4.52 -18.95
N SER A 139 18.84 3.73 -18.84
CA SER A 139 17.65 4.03 -18.05
C SER A 139 17.63 3.30 -16.71
N GLY A 140 17.24 3.98 -15.63
CA GLY A 140 16.91 3.34 -14.35
C GLY A 140 15.50 2.74 -14.32
N THR A 141 15.04 2.40 -13.12
CA THR A 141 13.62 2.15 -12.82
C THR A 141 12.82 3.44 -13.05
N ASN A 142 11.58 3.35 -13.55
CA ASN A 142 10.64 4.47 -13.56
C ASN A 142 10.15 4.68 -12.11
N VAL A 143 10.42 5.84 -11.51
CA VAL A 143 10.19 6.15 -10.07
C VAL A 143 9.14 7.25 -9.88
N GLN A 144 8.73 7.46 -8.62
CA GLN A 144 7.75 8.46 -8.25
C GLN A 144 8.24 9.88 -8.13
N GLU A 145 9.37 10.09 -7.45
CA GLU A 145 9.89 11.41 -7.14
C GLU A 145 11.36 11.52 -7.54
N VAL A 146 11.74 12.78 -7.74
CA VAL A 146 13.12 13.19 -8.01
C VAL A 146 14.06 12.70 -6.90
N GLY A 147 15.02 11.84 -7.27
CA GLY A 147 16.10 11.41 -6.39
C GLY A 147 15.76 10.30 -5.39
N ILE A 148 14.57 9.70 -5.48
CA ILE A 148 14.16 8.58 -4.63
C ILE A 148 14.21 7.29 -5.45
N ASP A 149 15.05 6.31 -5.05
CA ASP A 149 15.06 5.01 -5.73
C ASP A 149 13.97 4.09 -5.16
N GLU A 150 13.35 3.33 -6.05
CA GLU A 150 12.31 2.35 -5.75
C GLU A 150 12.80 0.93 -6.05
N PRO A 151 12.39 -0.06 -5.25
CA PRO A 151 12.75 -1.43 -5.49
C PRO A 151 12.04 -1.95 -6.74
N ASP A 152 12.71 -2.85 -7.46
CA ASP A 152 12.11 -3.58 -8.58
C ASP A 152 12.82 -4.93 -8.71
N PHE A 153 12.22 -5.90 -9.39
CA PHE A 153 12.85 -7.21 -9.59
C PHE A 153 13.96 -7.19 -10.66
N ILE A 154 14.13 -6.07 -11.37
CA ILE A 154 15.22 -5.81 -12.31
C ILE A 154 15.85 -4.44 -12.03
N LYS A 155 17.18 -4.38 -11.89
CA LYS A 155 17.93 -3.14 -11.64
C LYS A 155 19.19 -3.10 -12.52
N THR A 156 19.66 -1.91 -12.89
CA THR A 156 20.89 -1.72 -13.66
C THR A 156 21.62 -0.45 -13.27
N ASN A 157 22.95 -0.48 -13.42
CA ASN A 157 23.84 0.68 -13.32
C ASN A 157 24.55 0.98 -14.66
N GLY A 158 24.05 0.42 -15.77
CA GLY A 158 24.68 0.49 -17.10
C GLY A 158 25.92 -0.42 -17.29
N GLU A 159 26.51 -0.93 -16.21
CA GLU A 159 27.63 -1.89 -16.26
C GLU A 159 27.19 -3.34 -16.09
N ILE A 160 26.12 -3.58 -15.33
CA ILE A 160 25.43 -4.86 -15.18
C ILE A 160 23.91 -4.67 -15.23
N ILE A 161 23.19 -5.76 -15.50
CA ILE A 161 21.75 -5.90 -15.21
C ILE A 161 21.62 -7.01 -14.17
N ALA A 162 20.99 -6.71 -13.04
CA ALA A 162 20.61 -7.67 -12.01
C ALA A 162 19.12 -8.01 -12.16
N ILE A 163 18.77 -9.30 -12.12
CA ILE A 163 17.39 -9.80 -12.27
C ILE A 163 17.10 -10.84 -11.19
N LEU A 164 15.97 -10.70 -10.51
CA LEU A 164 15.38 -11.73 -9.67
C LEU A 164 14.36 -12.54 -10.48
N GLU A 165 14.54 -13.85 -10.53
CA GLU A 165 13.53 -14.78 -11.04
C GLU A 165 13.27 -15.88 -10.00
N ASP A 166 12.00 -16.00 -9.58
CA ASP A 166 11.58 -16.76 -8.39
C ASP A 166 12.42 -16.37 -7.14
N ASN A 167 13.31 -17.25 -6.70
CA ASN A 167 14.27 -17.04 -5.60
C ASN A 167 15.75 -17.13 -6.07
N SER A 168 16.01 -16.97 -7.37
CA SER A 168 17.36 -16.86 -7.93
C SER A 168 17.66 -15.43 -8.37
N LEU A 169 18.88 -14.98 -8.09
CA LEU A 169 19.45 -13.74 -8.60
C LEU A 169 20.39 -14.06 -9.76
N HIS A 170 20.17 -13.42 -10.91
CA HIS A 170 20.98 -13.52 -12.11
C HIS A 170 21.64 -12.16 -12.41
N ILE A 171 22.95 -12.19 -12.70
CA ILE A 171 23.72 -11.00 -13.10
C ILE A 171 24.14 -11.13 -14.56
N VAL A 172 23.88 -10.10 -15.37
CA VAL A 172 24.18 -10.05 -16.81
C VAL A 172 25.10 -8.87 -17.09
N ASP A 173 26.22 -9.11 -17.79
CA ASP A 173 27.01 -8.04 -18.42
C ASP A 173 26.37 -7.70 -19.79
N PRO A 174 25.82 -6.49 -19.99
CA PRO A 174 25.22 -6.09 -21.27
C PRO A 174 26.25 -5.98 -22.40
N LYS A 175 27.55 -5.89 -22.11
CA LYS A 175 28.63 -5.89 -23.13
C LYS A 175 29.00 -7.31 -23.59
N SER A 176 28.52 -8.34 -22.90
CA SER A 176 28.73 -9.75 -23.24
C SER A 176 27.86 -10.20 -24.42
N PHE A 177 28.33 -11.24 -25.12
CA PHE A 177 27.56 -11.99 -26.13
C PHE A 177 27.25 -13.42 -25.65
N SER A 178 27.32 -13.66 -24.34
CA SER A 178 26.86 -14.89 -23.71
C SER A 178 25.34 -15.07 -23.88
N SER A 179 24.88 -16.32 -23.98
CA SER A 179 23.45 -16.67 -23.87
C SER A 179 23.04 -17.06 -22.44
N GLU A 180 23.95 -16.93 -21.49
CA GLU A 180 23.81 -17.26 -20.07
C GLU A 180 24.27 -16.06 -19.22
N PRO A 181 23.69 -15.83 -18.02
CA PRO A 181 24.17 -14.79 -17.10
C PRO A 181 25.64 -15.00 -16.71
N ILE A 182 26.37 -13.93 -16.40
CA ILE A 182 27.79 -14.00 -16.04
C ILE A 182 28.01 -14.57 -14.63
N GLY A 183 27.01 -14.44 -13.75
CA GLY A 183 26.97 -14.99 -12.41
C GLY A 183 25.52 -15.21 -11.98
N SER A 184 25.29 -16.17 -11.09
CA SER A 184 23.96 -16.43 -10.53
C SER A 184 24.07 -17.07 -9.15
N VAL A 185 23.11 -16.76 -8.27
CA VAL A 185 23.03 -17.31 -6.92
C VAL A 185 21.58 -17.60 -6.55
N GLN A 186 21.34 -18.80 -6.02
CA GLN A 186 20.08 -19.15 -5.38
C GLN A 186 20.08 -18.50 -3.99
N LEU A 187 19.07 -17.68 -3.69
CA LEU A 187 18.95 -16.98 -2.42
C LEU A 187 18.12 -17.81 -1.42
N GLU A 188 18.59 -17.87 -0.19
CA GLU A 188 17.93 -18.57 0.92
C GLU A 188 16.79 -17.70 1.50
N ALA A 189 15.80 -18.35 2.10
CA ALA A 189 14.63 -17.74 2.76
C ALA A 189 13.70 -16.87 1.88
N LEU A 190 13.87 -16.82 0.56
CA LEU A 190 13.01 -16.05 -0.35
C LEU A 190 11.89 -16.91 -0.97
N SER A 191 10.68 -16.35 -0.99
CA SER A 191 9.53 -16.88 -1.73
C SER A 191 9.27 -16.07 -3.02
N TRP A 192 8.01 -15.97 -3.45
CA TRP A 192 7.57 -15.09 -4.53
C TRP A 192 7.48 -13.62 -4.07
N GLY A 193 7.40 -12.69 -5.03
CA GLY A 193 7.25 -11.25 -4.76
C GLY A 193 8.56 -10.52 -4.45
N SER A 194 9.70 -11.10 -4.83
CA SER A 194 11.04 -10.55 -4.60
C SER A 194 11.33 -9.28 -5.43
N GLU A 195 11.73 -8.19 -4.77
CA GLU A 195 12.19 -6.94 -5.39
C GLU A 195 13.43 -6.39 -4.68
N MET A 196 14.22 -5.52 -5.33
CA MET A 196 15.55 -5.14 -4.82
C MET A 196 16.02 -3.72 -5.15
N PHE A 197 16.97 -3.26 -4.35
CA PHE A 197 17.83 -2.11 -4.61
C PHE A 197 19.23 -2.55 -5.10
N LEU A 198 19.87 -1.73 -5.92
CA LEU A 198 21.26 -1.89 -6.38
C LEU A 198 22.08 -0.68 -5.94
N ASN A 199 22.95 -0.85 -4.96
CA ASN A 199 23.84 0.20 -4.46
C ASN A 199 25.31 -0.21 -4.62
N GLY A 200 26.00 0.35 -5.60
CA GLY A 200 27.41 0.03 -5.89
C GLY A 200 27.64 -1.47 -6.14
N ASN A 201 28.34 -2.12 -5.21
CA ASN A 201 28.64 -3.56 -5.22
C ASN A 201 27.72 -4.39 -4.30
N ARG A 202 26.58 -3.84 -3.87
CA ARG A 202 25.58 -4.53 -3.05
C ARG A 202 24.23 -4.58 -3.75
N LEU A 203 23.56 -5.72 -3.62
CA LEU A 203 22.14 -5.87 -3.90
C LEU A 203 21.41 -6.19 -2.60
N TRP A 204 20.28 -5.52 -2.39
CA TRP A 204 19.45 -5.66 -1.19
C TRP A 204 18.07 -6.12 -1.62
N VAL A 205 17.70 -7.35 -1.28
CA VAL A 205 16.49 -8.02 -1.76
C VAL A 205 15.47 -8.12 -0.63
N MET A 206 14.21 -7.74 -0.90
CA MET A 206 13.07 -7.94 -0.01
C MET A 206 12.07 -8.90 -0.67
N ALA A 207 11.55 -9.87 0.08
CA ALA A 207 10.47 -10.76 -0.38
C ALA A 207 9.61 -11.30 0.78
N GLN A 208 8.52 -12.00 0.46
CA GLN A 208 7.87 -12.88 1.45
C GLN A 208 8.83 -14.02 1.82
N THR A 209 8.89 -14.37 3.12
CA THR A 209 9.72 -15.48 3.60
C THR A 209 9.17 -16.83 3.15
N ASP A 210 10.05 -17.68 2.59
CA ASP A 210 9.81 -19.12 2.51
C ASP A 210 10.55 -19.85 3.64
N LEU A 211 9.78 -20.38 4.59
CA LEU A 211 10.28 -21.13 5.75
C LEU A 211 10.86 -22.52 5.39
N TYR A 212 10.71 -22.98 4.14
CA TYR A 212 11.33 -24.22 3.67
C TYR A 212 12.69 -24.03 3.02
N SER A 213 13.13 -22.79 2.78
CA SER A 213 14.45 -22.44 2.23
C SER A 213 15.28 -21.53 3.14
N VAL A 214 14.87 -21.28 4.39
CA VAL A 214 15.74 -20.68 5.42
C VAL A 214 16.95 -21.57 5.74
N SER A 215 18.01 -20.98 6.30
CA SER A 215 19.19 -21.73 6.73
C SER A 215 18.84 -22.75 7.85
N PRO A 216 19.63 -23.83 8.01
CA PRO A 216 19.42 -24.77 9.12
C PRO A 216 19.50 -24.14 10.51
N LEU A 217 20.23 -23.03 10.68
CA LEU A 217 20.34 -22.32 11.95
C LEU A 217 19.10 -21.46 12.22
N MET A 218 18.60 -20.74 11.20
CA MET A 218 17.31 -20.06 11.28
C MET A 218 16.16 -21.04 11.54
N ALA A 219 16.20 -22.25 10.97
CA ALA A 219 15.18 -23.28 11.17
C ALA A 219 15.16 -23.90 12.59
N GLU A 220 16.20 -23.73 13.40
CA GLU A 220 16.19 -24.12 14.82
C GLU A 220 15.51 -23.06 15.71
N ILE A 221 15.43 -21.80 15.25
CA ILE A 221 14.82 -20.67 15.98
C ILE A 221 13.38 -20.40 15.51
N ILE A 222 13.16 -20.33 14.20
CA ILE A 222 11.86 -19.96 13.61
C ILE A 222 10.97 -21.21 13.48
N PRO A 223 9.90 -21.35 14.27
CA PRO A 223 9.02 -22.51 14.15
C PRO A 223 8.18 -22.45 12.86
N ILE A 224 7.89 -23.64 12.31
CA ILE A 224 6.90 -23.83 11.24
C ILE A 224 5.53 -24.06 11.91
N ASP A 225 4.96 -22.98 12.44
CA ASP A 225 3.78 -22.96 13.31
C ASP A 225 2.50 -22.47 12.62
N GLY A 226 2.31 -22.90 11.37
CA GLY A 226 1.22 -22.47 10.49
C GLY A 226 1.67 -21.39 9.50
N TRP A 227 0.71 -20.65 8.94
CA TRP A 227 1.03 -19.50 8.08
C TRP A 227 0.93 -18.21 8.89
N LYS A 228 2.06 -17.52 9.00
CA LYS A 228 2.21 -16.17 9.56
C LYS A 228 2.85 -15.28 8.49
N PRO A 229 2.47 -14.00 8.35
CA PRO A 229 3.17 -13.08 7.47
C PRO A 229 4.60 -12.86 8.00
N ARG A 230 5.60 -13.20 7.18
CA ARG A 230 7.03 -13.00 7.45
C ARG A 230 7.70 -12.43 6.20
N THR A 231 8.65 -11.53 6.41
CA THR A 231 9.40 -10.81 5.38
C THR A 231 10.87 -11.16 5.51
N THR A 232 11.52 -11.49 4.39
CA THR A 232 12.98 -11.68 4.35
C THR A 232 13.65 -10.48 3.70
N ILE A 233 14.71 -9.97 4.32
CA ILE A 233 15.66 -9.02 3.72
C ILE A 233 16.99 -9.75 3.54
N VAL A 234 17.63 -9.65 2.38
CA VAL A 234 18.89 -10.35 2.04
C VAL A 234 19.91 -9.37 1.46
N GLU A 235 21.13 -9.41 1.99
CA GLU A 235 22.29 -8.69 1.45
C GLU A 235 23.10 -9.62 0.55
N VAL A 236 23.40 -9.18 -0.67
CA VAL A 236 24.24 -9.89 -1.64
C VAL A 236 25.42 -9.02 -2.06
N ASP A 237 26.64 -9.54 -1.89
CA ASP A 237 27.86 -8.96 -2.44
C ASP A 237 28.01 -9.37 -3.92
N ILE A 238 28.23 -8.37 -4.78
CA ILE A 238 28.49 -8.53 -6.22
C ILE A 238 29.83 -7.90 -6.65
N THR A 239 30.79 -7.77 -5.73
CA THR A 239 32.16 -7.26 -6.01
C THR A 239 32.91 -8.13 -7.03
N ASP A 240 32.58 -9.41 -7.12
CA ASP A 240 32.78 -10.21 -8.35
C ASP A 240 31.38 -10.51 -8.94
N PRO A 241 30.94 -9.79 -9.99
CA PRO A 241 29.64 -10.03 -10.63
C PRO A 241 29.47 -11.44 -11.23
N SER A 242 30.54 -12.22 -11.39
CA SER A 242 30.48 -13.62 -11.82
C SER A 242 30.27 -14.62 -10.67
N GLN A 243 30.47 -14.17 -9.42
CA GLN A 243 30.31 -14.97 -8.20
C GLN A 243 29.49 -14.20 -7.14
N PRO A 244 28.23 -13.83 -7.45
CA PRO A 244 27.36 -13.15 -6.50
C PRO A 244 27.15 -14.00 -5.24
N LEU A 245 27.23 -13.37 -4.06
CA LEU A 245 27.25 -14.06 -2.78
C LEU A 245 26.27 -13.43 -1.80
N GLN A 246 25.21 -14.14 -1.42
CA GLN A 246 24.44 -13.82 -0.21
C GLN A 246 25.40 -13.83 0.98
N VAL A 247 25.53 -12.70 1.67
CA VAL A 247 26.42 -12.49 2.83
C VAL A 247 25.65 -12.34 4.15
N ALA A 248 24.41 -11.86 4.12
CA ALA A 248 23.55 -11.76 5.28
C ALA A 248 22.07 -11.92 4.91
N SER A 249 21.25 -12.34 5.88
CA SER A 249 19.80 -12.46 5.73
C SER A 249 19.08 -12.25 7.05
N MET A 250 17.91 -11.62 6.99
CA MET A 250 17.08 -11.28 8.14
C MET A 250 15.62 -11.65 7.86
N VAL A 251 15.03 -12.48 8.71
CA VAL A 251 13.59 -12.78 8.69
C VAL A 251 12.91 -11.93 9.75
N ILE A 252 11.86 -11.23 9.37
CA ILE A 252 11.12 -10.28 10.20
C ILE A 252 9.65 -10.71 10.26
N GLU A 253 9.03 -10.67 11.44
CA GLU A 253 7.60 -10.95 11.58
C GLU A 253 6.76 -9.74 11.11
N GLY A 254 5.98 -9.95 10.05
CA GLY A 254 5.20 -8.92 9.37
C GLY A 254 5.20 -9.05 7.84
N ARG A 255 4.29 -8.32 7.21
CA ARG A 255 4.17 -8.18 5.75
C ARG A 255 4.90 -6.91 5.29
N TYR A 256 5.87 -7.06 4.40
CA TYR A 256 6.43 -5.98 3.61
C TYR A 256 5.34 -5.19 2.87
N VAL A 257 5.38 -3.87 2.96
CA VAL A 257 4.41 -2.95 2.30
C VAL A 257 5.08 -2.23 1.14
N SER A 258 6.21 -1.57 1.37
CA SER A 258 7.03 -0.92 0.33
C SER A 258 8.37 -0.46 0.92
N ALA A 259 9.31 -0.05 0.07
CA ALA A 259 10.55 0.60 0.50
C ALA A 259 10.95 1.76 -0.42
N ARG A 260 11.61 2.78 0.14
CA ARG A 260 12.15 3.93 -0.60
C ARG A 260 13.59 4.17 -0.17
N VAL A 261 14.47 4.54 -1.10
CA VAL A 261 15.86 4.93 -0.80
C VAL A 261 16.04 6.42 -1.04
N VAL A 262 16.56 7.11 -0.01
CA VAL A 262 16.98 8.51 -0.07
C VAL A 262 18.39 8.59 0.52
N ASP A 263 19.31 9.29 -0.15
CA ASP A 263 20.72 9.45 0.23
C ASP A 263 21.47 8.14 0.59
N GLY A 264 21.05 7.02 -0.01
CA GLY A 264 21.65 5.70 0.21
C GLY A 264 21.13 4.95 1.44
N ILE A 265 20.14 5.48 2.16
CA ILE A 265 19.45 4.80 3.25
C ILE A 265 18.09 4.31 2.75
N ALA A 266 17.84 3.00 2.84
CA ALA A 266 16.53 2.42 2.61
C ALA A 266 15.64 2.59 3.84
N ARG A 267 14.42 3.08 3.60
CA ARG A 267 13.31 3.11 4.56
C ARG A 267 12.35 2.00 4.17
N ILE A 268 12.36 0.89 4.91
CA ILE A 268 11.57 -0.31 4.60
C ILE A 268 10.34 -0.34 5.50
N VAL A 269 9.14 -0.41 4.92
CA VAL A 269 7.87 -0.42 5.64
C VAL A 269 7.36 -1.84 5.82
N VAL A 270 7.16 -2.26 7.07
CA VAL A 270 6.66 -3.59 7.45
C VAL A 270 5.42 -3.45 8.33
N SER A 271 4.34 -4.12 7.96
CA SER A 271 3.07 -4.16 8.70
C SER A 271 2.94 -5.49 9.45
N SER A 272 2.95 -5.42 10.78
CA SER A 272 3.05 -6.59 11.66
C SER A 272 1.83 -6.72 12.56
N THR A 273 1.07 -7.81 12.40
CA THR A 273 -0.05 -8.15 13.27
C THR A 273 0.40 -9.08 14.42
N PRO A 274 -0.02 -8.85 15.68
CA PRO A 274 0.24 -9.77 16.79
C PRO A 274 -0.31 -11.19 16.51
N THR A 275 0.59 -12.16 16.28
CA THR A 275 0.21 -13.56 16.00
C THR A 275 0.29 -14.48 17.22
N ASP A 276 1.12 -14.14 18.22
CA ASP A 276 1.40 -14.98 19.40
C ASP A 276 0.47 -14.70 20.59
N LEU A 277 -0.82 -14.56 20.29
CA LEU A 277 -1.90 -14.42 21.26
C LEU A 277 -2.57 -15.79 21.47
N PRO A 278 -2.46 -16.44 22.64
CA PRO A 278 -2.90 -17.82 22.85
C PRO A 278 -4.42 -17.93 23.08
N PHE A 279 -5.20 -17.48 22.09
CA PHE A 279 -6.65 -17.54 22.08
C PHE A 279 -7.19 -18.94 21.80
N VAL A 280 -8.36 -19.22 22.37
CA VAL A 280 -9.16 -20.43 22.13
C VAL A 280 -10.47 -20.06 21.45
N THR A 281 -10.94 -20.93 20.55
CA THR A 281 -12.23 -20.77 19.86
C THR A 281 -13.28 -21.73 20.42
N PRO A 282 -14.57 -21.34 20.47
CA PRO A 282 -15.64 -22.19 20.98
C PRO A 282 -15.91 -23.37 20.05
N GLN A 283 -16.00 -24.56 20.63
CA GLN A 283 -16.38 -25.79 19.90
C GLN A 283 -17.89 -25.87 19.57
N SER A 284 -18.69 -24.96 20.15
CA SER A 284 -20.12 -24.79 19.93
C SER A 284 -20.58 -23.45 20.52
N PRO A 285 -21.72 -22.86 20.11
CA PRO A 285 -22.18 -21.58 20.66
C PRO A 285 -22.34 -21.59 22.19
N SER A 286 -22.75 -22.72 22.77
CA SER A 286 -22.79 -22.94 24.22
C SER A 286 -21.43 -22.88 24.95
N ALA A 287 -20.31 -22.73 24.24
CA ALA A 287 -18.97 -22.56 24.79
C ALA A 287 -18.42 -21.13 24.65
N GLU A 288 -19.16 -20.20 24.03
CA GLU A 288 -18.70 -18.83 23.77
C GLU A 288 -18.34 -18.05 25.05
N GLU A 289 -19.14 -18.14 26.11
CA GLU A 289 -18.81 -17.50 27.40
C GLU A 289 -17.49 -18.05 28.00
N VAL A 290 -17.25 -19.36 27.84
CA VAL A 290 -16.05 -20.03 28.35
C VAL A 290 -14.82 -19.63 27.54
N ALA A 291 -14.94 -19.61 26.19
CA ALA A 291 -13.87 -19.15 25.30
C ALA A 291 -13.54 -17.67 25.53
N THR A 292 -14.55 -16.80 25.61
CA THR A 292 -14.39 -15.37 25.94
C THR A 292 -13.64 -15.19 27.26
N LYS A 293 -14.02 -15.93 28.31
CA LYS A 293 -13.35 -15.86 29.61
C LYS A 293 -11.90 -16.33 29.55
N ALA A 294 -11.60 -17.38 28.77
CA ALA A 294 -10.23 -17.85 28.56
C ALA A 294 -9.39 -16.81 27.78
N ASN A 295 -9.94 -16.23 26.70
CA ASN A 295 -9.26 -15.22 25.89
C ASN A 295 -8.96 -13.94 26.69
N ARG A 296 -9.87 -13.53 27.60
CA ARG A 296 -9.62 -12.45 28.55
C ARG A 296 -8.50 -12.75 29.54
N GLN A 297 -8.38 -14.00 30.00
CA GLN A 297 -7.27 -14.41 30.87
C GLN A 297 -5.95 -14.45 30.09
N ALA A 298 -5.97 -14.96 28.86
CA ALA A 298 -4.80 -15.00 27.97
C ALA A 298 -4.18 -13.61 27.75
N ILE A 299 -4.98 -12.57 27.54
CA ILE A 299 -4.47 -11.19 27.40
C ILE A 299 -3.74 -10.72 28.66
N VAL A 300 -4.29 -10.99 29.85
CA VAL A 300 -3.65 -10.61 31.14
C VAL A 300 -2.34 -11.37 31.38
N GLU A 301 -2.17 -12.53 30.75
CA GLU A 301 -0.95 -13.35 30.80
C GLU A 301 0.06 -13.04 29.67
N THR A 302 -0.26 -12.13 28.74
CA THR A 302 0.68 -11.69 27.70
C THR A 302 1.84 -10.86 28.26
N THR A 303 2.97 -10.95 27.58
CA THR A 303 4.14 -10.07 27.75
C THR A 303 4.36 -9.26 26.48
N ILE A 304 5.32 -8.33 26.48
CA ILE A 304 5.54 -7.43 25.34
C ILE A 304 5.93 -8.16 24.04
N SER A 305 6.58 -9.33 24.12
CA SER A 305 6.92 -10.15 22.95
C SER A 305 5.73 -10.83 22.28
N ASN A 306 4.54 -10.82 22.90
CA ASN A 306 3.30 -11.28 22.26
C ASN A 306 2.68 -10.21 21.34
N TRP A 307 3.20 -8.98 21.36
CA TRP A 307 2.62 -7.81 20.68
C TRP A 307 3.59 -7.07 19.76
N VAL A 308 4.87 -6.98 20.13
CA VAL A 308 5.90 -6.33 19.32
C VAL A 308 6.58 -7.39 18.43
N PRO A 309 6.65 -7.21 17.10
CA PRO A 309 7.24 -8.18 16.18
C PRO A 309 8.71 -8.49 16.49
N SER A 310 9.11 -9.71 16.17
CA SER A 310 10.50 -10.17 16.28
C SER A 310 11.24 -10.17 14.93
N TYR A 311 12.56 -10.30 15.01
CA TYR A 311 13.42 -10.65 13.88
C TYR A 311 14.40 -11.77 14.25
N VAL A 312 14.88 -12.47 13.22
CA VAL A 312 15.99 -13.43 13.30
C VAL A 312 16.99 -13.08 12.19
N PHE A 313 18.24 -12.85 12.57
CA PHE A 313 19.30 -12.32 11.71
C PHE A 313 20.52 -13.25 11.65
N GLU A 314 21.00 -13.54 10.44
CA GLU A 314 22.22 -14.31 10.21
C GLU A 314 23.17 -13.54 9.30
N THR A 315 24.41 -13.33 9.76
CA THR A 315 25.53 -13.09 8.83
C THR A 315 26.20 -14.43 8.52
N LYS A 316 26.46 -14.70 7.25
CA LYS A 316 26.98 -15.98 6.77
C LYS A 316 28.30 -16.37 7.44
N GLY A 317 28.27 -17.44 8.22
CA GLY A 317 29.44 -17.95 8.96
C GLY A 317 29.68 -17.29 10.33
N LYS A 318 28.73 -16.49 10.84
CA LYS A 318 28.59 -16.15 12.26
C LYS A 318 27.51 -17.04 12.91
N ASP A 319 27.28 -16.86 14.21
CA ASP A 319 26.08 -17.35 14.89
C ASP A 319 24.84 -16.51 14.47
N VAL A 320 23.63 -17.04 14.72
CA VAL A 320 22.35 -16.34 14.45
C VAL A 320 21.92 -15.54 15.67
N GLU A 321 21.36 -14.35 15.44
CA GLU A 321 20.81 -13.44 16.44
C GLU A 321 19.27 -13.39 16.36
N GLU A 322 18.59 -13.26 17.50
CA GLU A 322 17.14 -13.03 17.59
C GLU A 322 16.87 -11.80 18.45
N GLY A 323 15.81 -11.04 18.12
CA GLY A 323 15.49 -9.81 18.86
C GLY A 323 14.08 -9.27 18.60
N GLN A 324 13.69 -8.25 19.37
CA GLN A 324 12.50 -7.46 19.07
C GLN A 324 12.83 -6.40 18.02
N LEU A 325 11.99 -6.25 17.00
CA LEU A 325 12.20 -5.34 15.87
C LEU A 325 12.17 -3.86 16.30
N ILE A 326 11.39 -3.53 17.33
CA ILE A 326 11.11 -2.14 17.73
C ILE A 326 11.31 -1.99 19.24
N GLN A 327 11.99 -0.91 19.65
CA GLN A 327 12.06 -0.49 21.05
C GLN A 327 10.72 0.14 21.44
N CYS A 328 10.18 -0.19 22.62
CA CYS A 328 8.83 0.24 23.01
C CYS A 328 8.65 1.77 23.03
N GLU A 329 9.74 2.49 23.33
CA GLU A 329 9.86 3.94 23.38
C GLU A 329 9.92 4.59 21.98
N LYS A 330 9.96 3.75 20.93
CA LYS A 330 9.85 4.13 19.51
C LYS A 330 8.50 3.74 18.89
N VAL A 331 7.57 3.20 19.69
CA VAL A 331 6.18 2.97 19.30
C VAL A 331 5.33 4.18 19.69
N SER A 332 4.47 4.64 18.78
CA SER A 332 3.49 5.70 19.01
C SER A 332 2.08 5.24 18.62
N HIS A 333 1.04 5.91 19.15
CA HIS A 333 -0.35 5.59 18.79
C HIS A 333 -1.22 6.84 18.60
N PRO A 334 -2.24 6.79 17.72
CA PRO A 334 -3.17 7.91 17.54
C PRO A 334 -4.15 8.06 18.71
N PRO A 335 -4.75 9.26 18.89
CA PRO A 335 -5.69 9.52 19.99
C PRO A 335 -6.95 8.66 19.96
N LYS A 336 -7.39 8.24 18.75
CA LYS A 336 -8.40 7.19 18.52
C LYS A 336 -7.65 5.87 18.31
N PHE A 337 -8.12 4.78 18.91
CA PHE A 337 -7.57 3.45 18.64
C PHE A 337 -7.83 3.01 17.18
N SER A 338 -6.77 2.58 16.48
CA SER A 338 -6.74 2.23 15.06
C SER A 338 -6.20 0.81 14.79
N GLY A 339 -6.48 -0.14 15.70
CA GLY A 339 -6.06 -1.54 15.58
C GLY A 339 -4.84 -1.92 16.43
N PHE A 340 -4.47 -3.20 16.36
CA PHE A 340 -3.29 -3.77 17.04
C PHE A 340 -2.10 -3.97 16.10
N THR A 341 -2.26 -3.65 14.82
CA THR A 341 -1.22 -3.72 13.79
C THR A 341 -0.10 -2.72 14.10
N SER A 342 1.14 -3.16 14.03
CA SER A 342 2.33 -2.32 14.16
C SER A 342 2.88 -2.02 12.78
N LEU A 343 2.69 -0.78 12.33
CA LEU A 343 3.28 -0.27 11.10
C LEU A 343 4.69 0.26 11.41
N SER A 344 5.69 -0.47 10.96
CA SER A 344 7.11 -0.26 11.27
C SER A 344 7.83 0.37 10.07
N VAL A 345 8.68 1.37 10.31
CA VAL A 345 9.64 1.88 9.34
C VAL A 345 11.04 1.54 9.83
N LEU A 346 11.79 0.78 9.02
CA LEU A 346 13.14 0.29 9.31
C LEU A 346 14.18 1.11 8.55
N ASP A 347 15.24 1.51 9.23
CA ASP A 347 16.37 2.25 8.67
C ASP A 347 17.53 1.30 8.32
N ILE A 348 17.88 1.16 7.04
CA ILE A 348 19.03 0.37 6.57
C ILE A 348 19.95 1.24 5.69
N ASP A 349 21.19 1.47 6.14
CA ASP A 349 22.24 2.08 5.30
C ASP A 349 22.73 1.05 4.27
N LEU A 350 22.53 1.34 2.97
CA LEU A 350 22.90 0.44 1.88
C LEU A 350 24.40 0.46 1.56
N ASN A 351 25.19 1.27 2.26
CA ASN A 351 26.63 1.46 2.07
C ASN A 351 27.50 0.70 3.10
N SER A 352 26.89 0.14 4.14
CA SER A 352 27.52 -0.75 5.13
C SER A 352 27.12 -2.21 4.90
N ASP A 353 27.79 -3.14 5.59
CA ASP A 353 27.26 -4.50 5.75
C ASP A 353 25.95 -4.46 6.57
N MET A 354 25.06 -5.44 6.41
CA MET A 354 23.79 -5.50 7.14
C MET A 354 24.00 -5.69 8.66
N GLU A 355 23.30 -4.86 9.44
CA GLU A 355 23.11 -5.01 10.90
C GLU A 355 21.60 -4.94 11.22
N PRO A 356 21.13 -5.42 12.39
CA PRO A 356 19.75 -5.24 12.83
C PRO A 356 19.32 -3.76 12.81
N PRO A 357 18.27 -3.38 12.06
CA PRO A 357 17.92 -1.98 11.86
C PRO A 357 17.36 -1.33 13.12
N GLU A 358 17.51 0.00 13.21
CA GLU A 358 16.64 0.77 14.11
C GLU A 358 15.27 0.97 13.44
N ALA A 359 14.22 0.86 14.25
CA ALA A 359 12.83 0.96 13.81
C ALA A 359 12.06 2.01 14.61
N VAL A 360 11.16 2.72 13.93
CA VAL A 360 10.05 3.46 14.55
C VAL A 360 8.73 2.87 14.09
N ALA A 361 7.70 2.91 14.93
CA ALA A 361 6.42 2.31 14.60
C ALA A 361 5.20 3.08 15.09
N VAL A 362 4.09 2.93 14.37
CA VAL A 362 2.77 3.43 14.74
C VAL A 362 1.80 2.25 14.89
N LEU A 363 0.95 2.28 15.93
CA LEU A 363 -0.15 1.33 16.08
C LEU A 363 -1.30 1.68 15.13
N THR A 364 -1.17 1.26 13.87
CA THR A 364 -2.11 1.52 12.77
C THR A 364 -1.89 0.50 11.65
N GLU A 365 -2.82 0.41 10.71
CA GLU A 365 -2.63 -0.35 9.47
C GLU A 365 -1.96 0.56 8.42
N GLY A 366 -1.19 -0.01 7.49
CA GLY A 366 -0.51 0.75 6.43
C GLY A 366 -0.84 0.19 5.05
N GLU A 367 -1.39 1.04 4.18
CA GLU A 367 -1.78 0.67 2.81
C GLU A 367 -0.80 1.23 1.76
N ASN A 368 -0.56 2.55 1.75
CA ASN A 368 0.22 3.22 0.71
C ASN A 368 1.40 4.00 1.29
N VAL A 369 2.56 3.94 0.61
CA VAL A 369 3.81 4.58 1.05
C VAL A 369 4.28 5.59 0.01
N TYR A 370 4.20 6.87 0.34
CA TYR A 370 4.78 7.98 -0.43
C TYR A 370 6.08 8.47 0.25
N ALA A 371 7.03 8.97 -0.53
CA ALA A 371 8.19 9.68 0.00
C ALA A 371 8.50 10.91 -0.85
N SER A 372 9.01 11.95 -0.20
CA SER A 372 9.75 13.07 -0.77
C SER A 372 11.22 12.99 -0.29
N PRO A 373 12.13 13.89 -0.70
CA PRO A 373 13.49 13.91 -0.18
C PRO A 373 13.61 14.14 1.35
N GLU A 374 12.62 14.79 1.97
CA GLU A 374 12.64 15.15 3.40
C GLU A 374 11.56 14.45 4.25
N ASN A 375 10.61 13.74 3.64
CA ASN A 375 9.48 13.12 4.35
C ASN A 375 9.07 11.76 3.76
N LEU A 376 8.60 10.86 4.62
CA LEU A 376 7.89 9.63 4.28
C LEU A 376 6.45 9.76 4.80
N PHE A 377 5.46 9.50 3.95
CA PHE A 377 4.05 9.55 4.30
C PHE A 377 3.42 8.18 4.08
N ILE A 378 2.77 7.63 5.11
CA ILE A 378 2.05 6.36 5.01
C ILE A 378 0.57 6.60 5.27
N SER A 379 -0.29 6.02 4.44
CA SER A 379 -1.76 6.18 4.54
C SER A 379 -2.46 4.97 5.15
N THR A 380 -3.57 5.23 5.84
CA THR A 380 -4.48 4.22 6.38
C THR A 380 -5.94 4.61 6.05
N THR A 381 -6.68 3.80 5.31
CA THR A 381 -8.13 3.97 5.18
C THR A 381 -8.84 3.44 6.42
N ASP A 382 -9.52 4.31 7.17
CA ASP A 382 -10.40 3.97 8.29
C ASP A 382 -11.70 3.38 7.71
N TYR A 383 -11.73 2.05 7.57
CA TYR A 383 -12.92 1.33 7.14
C TYR A 383 -13.92 1.26 8.31
N PRO A 384 -15.09 1.92 8.20
CA PRO A 384 -16.07 1.91 9.28
C PRO A 384 -16.58 0.49 9.55
N GLU A 385 -16.72 0.14 10.83
CA GLU A 385 -17.13 -1.20 11.28
C GLU A 385 -18.37 -1.69 10.52
N ALA A 386 -18.27 -2.90 9.94
CA ALA A 386 -19.35 -3.49 9.16
C ALA A 386 -20.57 -3.78 10.06
N ILE A 387 -21.57 -2.89 9.98
CA ILE A 387 -22.80 -2.95 10.79
C ILE A 387 -23.40 -4.35 10.72
N SER A 388 -23.60 -4.99 11.88
CA SER A 388 -24.23 -6.31 11.96
C SER A 388 -25.62 -6.27 11.32
N PHE A 389 -25.92 -7.23 10.43
CA PHE A 389 -27.20 -7.32 9.72
C PHE A 389 -28.34 -7.84 10.62
N ASP A 390 -28.51 -7.25 11.80
CA ASP A 390 -29.64 -7.47 12.69
C ASP A 390 -30.93 -6.90 12.06
N GLN A 391 -31.81 -7.80 11.62
CA GLN A 391 -32.86 -7.52 10.63
C GLN A 391 -33.98 -6.53 11.04
N GLU A 392 -33.96 -5.97 12.25
CA GLU A 392 -35.10 -5.22 12.81
C GLU A 392 -35.01 -3.68 12.68
N ASN A 393 -33.86 -3.09 12.35
CA ASN A 393 -33.72 -1.61 12.24
C ASN A 393 -33.28 -1.13 10.85
N LEU A 394 -34.16 -1.30 9.85
CA LEU A 394 -34.05 -0.63 8.54
C LEU A 394 -34.44 0.86 8.62
N GLN A 395 -33.76 1.60 9.49
CA GLN A 395 -33.83 3.04 9.57
C GLN A 395 -32.45 3.57 9.15
N ARG A 396 -32.36 4.07 7.90
CA ARG A 396 -31.11 4.49 7.24
C ARG A 396 -30.23 5.27 8.21
N SER A 397 -29.17 4.60 8.68
CA SER A 397 -28.04 5.23 9.33
C SER A 397 -27.40 6.24 8.37
N GLU A 398 -26.65 7.18 8.91
CA GLU A 398 -25.82 8.04 8.07
C GLU A 398 -24.83 7.14 7.29
N GLU A 399 -24.63 7.43 6.00
CA GLU A 399 -23.66 6.69 5.18
C GLU A 399 -22.29 6.82 5.89
N PRO A 400 -21.65 5.71 6.26
CA PRO A 400 -20.54 5.80 7.20
C PRO A 400 -19.35 6.47 6.52
N GLN A 401 -18.81 7.50 7.16
CA GLN A 401 -17.75 8.31 6.59
C GLN A 401 -16.44 7.50 6.55
N TYR A 402 -15.95 7.25 5.34
CA TYR A 402 -14.61 6.75 5.10
C TYR A 402 -13.62 7.89 5.33
N LEU A 403 -12.57 7.64 6.09
CA LEU A 403 -11.46 8.57 6.30
C LEU A 403 -10.15 7.94 5.83
N THR A 404 -9.18 8.77 5.47
CA THR A 404 -7.77 8.40 5.29
C THR A 404 -6.94 9.11 6.35
N SER A 405 -6.39 8.36 7.31
CA SER A 405 -5.31 8.86 8.16
C SER A 405 -4.00 8.91 7.37
N ILE A 406 -3.23 9.97 7.53
CA ILE A 406 -1.88 10.11 6.96
C ILE A 406 -0.88 10.25 8.09
N HIS A 407 0.24 9.53 7.99
CA HIS A 407 1.30 9.43 9.00
C HIS A 407 2.61 9.97 8.40
N GLN A 408 3.07 11.13 8.85
CA GLN A 408 4.33 11.75 8.42
C GLN A 408 5.49 11.28 9.30
N PHE A 409 6.58 10.88 8.67
CA PHE A 409 7.89 10.65 9.26
C PHE A 409 8.92 11.52 8.52
N SER A 410 9.89 12.12 9.21
CA SER A 410 10.95 12.89 8.54
C SER A 410 12.09 11.99 8.08
N LEU A 411 12.62 12.28 6.90
CA LEU A 411 13.82 11.70 6.33
C LEU A 411 14.95 12.73 6.35
N GLY A 412 16.15 12.31 6.78
CA GLY A 412 17.34 13.15 6.69
C GLY A 412 18.57 12.32 6.33
N ALA A 413 19.46 12.89 5.53
CA ALA A 413 20.67 12.26 4.98
C ALA A 413 21.64 11.65 6.02
N SER A 414 21.50 12.02 7.29
CA SER A 414 22.18 11.39 8.42
C SER A 414 21.30 11.30 9.68
N GLU A 415 19.98 11.41 9.50
CA GLU A 415 19.01 11.38 10.60
C GLU A 415 18.20 10.08 10.55
N LYS A 416 17.93 9.56 11.76
CA LYS A 416 17.06 8.41 11.96
C LYS A 416 15.63 8.81 11.63
N THR A 417 14.85 7.89 11.07
CA THR A 417 13.44 8.15 10.81
C THR A 417 12.75 8.49 12.12
N GLU A 418 12.15 9.69 12.20
CA GLU A 418 11.35 10.12 13.33
C GLU A 418 9.92 10.38 12.84
N TYR A 419 8.95 9.78 13.52
CA TYR A 419 7.56 10.15 13.33
C TYR A 419 7.35 11.62 13.71
N ARG A 420 6.61 12.38 12.90
CA ARG A 420 6.38 13.82 13.08
C ARG A 420 4.92 14.14 13.43
N SER A 421 3.98 13.87 12.53
CA SER A 421 2.58 14.27 12.72
C SER A 421 1.59 13.45 11.90
N SER A 422 0.29 13.57 12.23
CA SER A 422 -0.80 12.96 11.48
C SER A 422 -1.90 13.96 11.16
N ILE A 423 -2.71 13.61 10.16
CA ILE A 423 -3.95 14.30 9.80
C ILE A 423 -4.93 13.28 9.21
N ASP A 424 -6.21 13.42 9.53
CA ASP A 424 -7.29 12.60 8.96
C ASP A 424 -8.00 13.40 7.86
N LEU A 425 -8.13 12.80 6.67
CA LEU A 425 -8.85 13.38 5.53
C LEU A 425 -10.12 12.58 5.24
N GLU A 426 -11.18 13.25 4.78
CA GLU A 426 -12.41 12.56 4.37
C GLU A 426 -12.24 11.91 2.97
N GLY A 427 -12.60 10.63 2.87
CA GLY A 427 -12.51 9.82 1.65
C GLY A 427 -11.39 8.78 1.70
N HIS A 428 -11.17 8.10 0.58
CA HIS A 428 -10.12 7.11 0.35
C HIS A 428 -9.17 7.56 -0.78
N LEU A 429 -7.91 7.13 -0.75
CA LEU A 429 -6.93 7.37 -1.81
C LEU A 429 -7.10 6.41 -3.00
N LEU A 430 -6.51 6.75 -4.15
CA LEU A 430 -6.27 5.79 -5.23
C LEU A 430 -5.17 4.80 -4.83
N ASN A 431 -4.03 5.34 -4.43
CA ASN A 431 -2.79 4.65 -4.02
C ASN A 431 -1.77 5.71 -3.53
N GLN A 432 -0.49 5.36 -3.39
CA GLN A 432 0.57 6.25 -2.92
C GLN A 432 0.83 7.49 -3.82
N PHE A 433 0.27 7.49 -5.03
CA PHE A 433 0.41 8.56 -6.02
C PHE A 433 -0.73 9.58 -5.97
N ALA A 434 -1.77 9.30 -5.19
CA ALA A 434 -2.69 10.32 -4.71
C ALA A 434 -2.06 11.25 -3.64
N MET A 435 -0.73 11.24 -3.49
CA MET A 435 0.06 12.09 -2.60
C MET A 435 1.25 12.68 -3.38
N SER A 436 1.56 13.97 -3.18
CA SER A 436 2.81 14.61 -3.62
C SER A 436 3.14 15.86 -2.80
N GLU A 437 4.38 15.98 -2.33
CA GLU A 437 4.90 17.16 -1.64
C GLU A 437 5.45 18.20 -2.63
N HIS A 438 5.13 19.47 -2.43
CA HIS A 438 5.71 20.59 -3.19
C HIS A 438 5.82 21.83 -2.32
N GLU A 439 6.99 22.50 -2.34
CA GLU A 439 7.30 23.70 -1.53
C GLU A 439 6.77 23.65 -0.08
N GLY A 440 7.05 22.54 0.64
CA GLY A 440 6.62 22.35 2.04
C GLY A 440 5.13 22.06 2.24
N HIS A 441 4.40 21.72 1.17
CA HIS A 441 2.98 21.37 1.22
C HIS A 441 2.74 19.96 0.67
N LEU A 442 2.13 19.09 1.47
CA LEU A 442 1.60 17.81 0.99
C LEU A 442 0.26 18.04 0.28
N ARG A 443 0.13 17.51 -0.93
CA ARG A 443 -1.07 17.58 -1.78
C ARG A 443 -1.66 16.18 -1.88
N VAL A 444 -2.95 16.03 -1.59
CA VAL A 444 -3.58 14.72 -1.42
C VAL A 444 -4.93 14.63 -2.14
N ALA A 445 -5.12 13.61 -2.99
CA ALA A 445 -6.32 13.39 -3.80
C ALA A 445 -7.19 12.24 -3.25
N THR A 446 -8.33 12.54 -2.61
CA THR A 446 -9.27 11.53 -2.11
C THR A 446 -10.57 11.47 -2.93
N THR A 447 -11.20 10.30 -2.95
CA THR A 447 -12.61 10.12 -3.39
C THR A 447 -13.49 9.94 -2.15
N SER A 448 -14.61 10.64 -2.05
CA SER A 448 -15.58 10.43 -0.95
C SER A 448 -16.40 9.14 -1.14
N GLY A 449 -16.94 8.62 -0.04
CA GLY A 449 -17.73 7.38 -0.04
C GLY A 449 -16.91 6.10 -0.18
N SER A 450 -17.60 4.99 -0.47
CA SER A 450 -17.01 3.64 -0.43
C SER A 450 -16.11 3.33 -1.63
N PRO A 451 -14.90 2.78 -1.45
CA PRO A 451 -14.00 2.37 -2.55
C PRO A 451 -14.62 1.39 -3.56
N TRP A 452 -15.60 0.61 -3.09
CA TRP A 452 -16.21 -0.51 -3.81
C TRP A 452 -17.51 -0.14 -4.55
N GLY A 453 -17.98 1.10 -4.44
CA GLY A 453 -19.29 1.53 -4.93
C GLY A 453 -19.26 2.78 -5.83
N PHE A 454 -20.36 2.98 -6.55
CA PHE A 454 -20.64 4.20 -7.31
C PHE A 454 -21.95 4.83 -6.79
N ASP A 455 -21.85 5.71 -5.79
CA ASP A 455 -22.97 6.57 -5.37
C ASP A 455 -22.85 7.93 -6.08
N GLU A 456 -23.97 8.51 -6.51
CA GLU A 456 -24.03 9.83 -7.18
C GLU A 456 -23.65 11.00 -6.26
N MET A 457 -23.52 10.74 -4.95
CA MET A 457 -22.98 11.69 -3.95
C MET A 457 -21.45 11.62 -3.82
N ASN A 458 -20.78 10.60 -4.36
CA ASN A 458 -19.31 10.54 -4.36
C ASN A 458 -18.73 11.65 -5.24
N GLU A 459 -17.64 12.27 -4.80
CA GLU A 459 -16.83 13.17 -5.60
C GLU A 459 -15.34 13.05 -5.23
N SER A 460 -14.49 13.43 -6.18
CA SER A 460 -13.04 13.49 -6.01
C SER A 460 -12.61 14.90 -5.62
N LYS A 461 -11.61 15.01 -4.72
CA LYS A 461 -11.09 16.29 -4.20
C LYS A 461 -9.59 16.24 -3.94
N VAL A 462 -8.92 17.38 -4.11
CA VAL A 462 -7.53 17.60 -3.66
C VAL A 462 -7.54 18.47 -2.41
N THR A 463 -6.84 18.02 -1.37
CA THR A 463 -6.56 18.77 -0.16
C THR A 463 -5.09 19.16 -0.14
N VAL A 464 -4.78 20.39 0.25
CA VAL A 464 -3.41 20.91 0.37
C VAL A 464 -3.12 21.18 1.85
N ILE A 465 -2.00 20.65 2.33
CA ILE A 465 -1.67 20.51 3.74
C ILE A 465 -0.27 21.10 3.94
N ALA A 466 -0.16 22.18 4.72
CA ALA A 466 1.14 22.74 5.08
C ALA A 466 1.86 21.82 6.08
N LEU A 467 3.14 21.55 5.82
CA LEU A 467 4.04 20.84 6.71
C LEU A 467 4.74 21.86 7.62
N ARG A 468 4.68 21.67 8.94
CA ARG A 468 5.23 22.62 9.92
C ARG A 468 5.78 21.91 11.16
N GLU A 469 6.53 22.64 11.99
CA GLU A 469 7.05 22.12 13.27
C GLU A 469 5.92 21.71 14.24
N GLU A 470 4.76 22.38 14.21
CA GLU A 470 3.57 21.99 14.99
C GLU A 470 2.80 20.79 14.39
N GLY A 471 3.18 20.33 13.20
CA GLY A 471 2.55 19.23 12.46
C GLY A 471 1.79 19.66 11.20
N MET A 472 1.14 18.69 10.56
CA MET A 472 0.31 18.89 9.36
C MET A 472 -0.94 19.74 9.65
N THR A 473 -1.18 20.76 8.82
CA THR A 473 -2.39 21.60 8.87
C THR A 473 -3.00 21.74 7.47
N GLN A 474 -4.29 21.43 7.29
CA GLN A 474 -4.99 21.69 6.03
C GLN A 474 -5.06 23.21 5.78
N VAL A 475 -4.56 23.67 4.63
CA VAL A 475 -4.56 25.09 4.24
C VAL A 475 -5.51 25.41 3.09
N GLY A 476 -5.79 24.45 2.20
CA GLY A 476 -6.73 24.61 1.09
C GLY A 476 -7.33 23.28 0.63
N GLN A 477 -8.43 23.35 -0.10
CA GLN A 477 -9.08 22.16 -0.68
C GLN A 477 -9.93 22.54 -1.90
N VAL A 478 -9.95 21.66 -2.90
CA VAL A 478 -10.81 21.78 -4.08
C VAL A 478 -11.48 20.44 -4.40
N GLY A 479 -12.80 20.46 -4.55
CA GLY A 479 -13.63 19.26 -4.79
C GLY A 479 -14.50 19.38 -6.05
N GLY A 480 -15.56 18.58 -6.09
CA GLY A 480 -16.55 18.58 -7.17
C GLY A 480 -16.15 17.86 -8.47
N MET A 481 -14.98 17.22 -8.53
CA MET A 481 -14.52 16.42 -9.68
C MET A 481 -15.20 15.05 -9.68
N GLY A 482 -15.51 14.49 -10.87
CA GLY A 482 -15.96 13.10 -11.00
C GLY A 482 -17.19 12.73 -10.17
N LYS A 483 -18.26 13.54 -10.21
CA LYS A 483 -19.47 13.29 -9.40
C LYS A 483 -20.18 12.00 -9.82
N GLY A 484 -20.32 11.06 -8.89
CA GLY A 484 -20.79 9.71 -9.17
C GLY A 484 -19.69 8.73 -9.64
N GLU A 485 -18.44 9.17 -9.64
CA GLU A 485 -17.28 8.43 -10.12
C GLU A 485 -16.22 8.31 -9.00
N ARG A 486 -15.08 7.70 -9.32
CA ARG A 486 -13.89 7.66 -8.46
C ARG A 486 -12.64 7.95 -9.28
N ILE A 487 -11.56 8.33 -8.61
CA ILE A 487 -10.23 8.50 -9.22
C ILE A 487 -9.76 7.19 -9.86
N PHE A 488 -9.10 7.29 -11.02
CA PHE A 488 -8.40 6.20 -11.71
C PHE A 488 -6.91 6.53 -11.98
N ALA A 489 -6.52 7.81 -12.09
CA ALA A 489 -5.12 8.26 -12.15
C ALA A 489 -4.95 9.68 -11.54
N VAL A 490 -3.74 10.01 -11.08
CA VAL A 490 -3.36 11.34 -10.51
C VAL A 490 -1.91 11.68 -10.92
N ARG A 491 -1.59 12.92 -11.32
CA ARG A 491 -0.20 13.43 -11.55
C ARG A 491 -0.10 14.88 -11.06
N PHE A 492 0.89 15.21 -10.25
CA PHE A 492 1.00 16.47 -9.49
C PHE A 492 2.28 17.27 -9.86
N LEU A 493 2.27 17.94 -11.02
CA LEU A 493 3.47 18.52 -11.65
C LEU A 493 3.72 19.98 -11.25
N GLU A 494 4.79 20.27 -10.50
CA GLU A 494 5.10 21.65 -10.05
C GLU A 494 3.85 22.26 -9.38
N ASP A 495 3.41 23.44 -9.83
CA ASP A 495 2.17 24.13 -9.43
C ASP A 495 0.85 23.43 -9.84
N LEU A 496 0.89 22.28 -10.51
CA LEU A 496 -0.24 21.71 -11.25
C LEU A 496 -0.72 20.37 -10.70
N GLY A 497 -1.97 20.02 -11.01
CA GLY A 497 -2.52 18.69 -10.80
C GLY A 497 -3.30 18.19 -12.02
N TYR A 498 -3.27 16.89 -12.25
CA TYR A 498 -4.06 16.19 -13.25
C TYR A 498 -4.78 15.03 -12.57
N ILE A 499 -6.09 14.92 -12.74
CA ILE A 499 -6.90 13.85 -12.15
C ILE A 499 -7.80 13.26 -13.22
N VAL A 500 -7.84 11.93 -13.26
CA VAL A 500 -8.72 11.14 -14.12
C VAL A 500 -9.74 10.44 -13.24
N THR A 501 -11.02 10.54 -13.56
CA THR A 501 -12.11 9.80 -12.89
C THR A 501 -12.87 8.97 -13.91
N PHE A 502 -13.53 7.88 -13.50
CA PHE A 502 -14.27 7.08 -14.47
C PHE A 502 -15.49 6.33 -13.90
N ARG A 503 -16.62 6.49 -14.57
CA ARG A 503 -17.79 5.61 -14.50
C ARG A 503 -18.25 5.11 -15.88
N GLN A 504 -18.23 5.98 -16.91
CA GLN A 504 -18.55 5.63 -18.31
C GLN A 504 -17.71 6.39 -19.34
N THR A 505 -17.35 7.65 -19.06
CA THR A 505 -16.44 8.49 -19.84
C THR A 505 -15.48 9.18 -18.88
N ASP A 506 -14.18 9.19 -19.16
CA ASP A 506 -13.18 9.84 -18.31
C ASP A 506 -13.16 11.36 -18.53
N PRO A 507 -13.42 12.18 -17.49
CA PRO A 507 -13.08 13.58 -17.46
C PRO A 507 -11.63 13.74 -16.94
N PHE A 508 -10.69 13.97 -17.85
CA PHE A 508 -9.35 14.43 -17.50
C PHE A 508 -9.46 15.87 -16.96
N TYR A 509 -9.36 16.01 -15.64
CA TYR A 509 -9.32 17.29 -14.93
C TYR A 509 -7.91 17.86 -14.90
N THR A 510 -7.83 19.18 -15.01
CA THR A 510 -6.62 19.98 -14.78
C THR A 510 -6.83 20.91 -13.59
N LEU A 511 -5.81 21.02 -12.75
CA LEU A 511 -5.81 21.77 -11.50
C LEU A 511 -4.65 22.76 -11.47
N ASP A 512 -4.92 23.93 -10.90
CA ASP A 512 -4.00 25.00 -10.55
C ASP A 512 -3.89 25.00 -9.02
N LEU A 513 -2.69 24.69 -8.52
CA LEU A 513 -2.34 24.50 -7.11
C LEU A 513 -1.27 25.51 -6.65
N ALA A 514 -0.92 26.51 -7.49
CA ALA A 514 0.11 27.52 -7.24
C ALA A 514 -0.16 28.45 -6.02
N ILE A 515 -1.38 28.37 -5.47
CA ILE A 515 -1.77 29.06 -4.24
C ILE A 515 -2.32 27.97 -3.30
N PRO A 516 -1.54 27.49 -2.31
CA PRO A 516 -1.93 26.40 -1.42
C PRO A 516 -3.28 26.60 -0.72
N GLU A 517 -3.66 27.84 -0.41
CA GLU A 517 -4.92 28.19 0.27
C GLU A 517 -6.13 28.33 -0.67
N ASP A 518 -5.91 28.40 -1.99
CA ASP A 518 -6.96 28.62 -3.00
C ASP A 518 -6.70 27.75 -4.26
N PRO A 519 -6.61 26.41 -4.13
CA PRO A 519 -6.45 25.49 -5.25
C PRO A 519 -7.72 25.43 -6.11
N LYS A 520 -7.59 25.22 -7.44
CA LYS A 520 -8.71 25.33 -8.38
C LYS A 520 -8.68 24.26 -9.46
N VAL A 521 -9.84 23.67 -9.77
CA VAL A 521 -10.07 23.01 -11.07
C VAL A 521 -10.10 24.10 -12.14
N LYS A 522 -9.28 23.95 -13.18
CA LYS A 522 -9.17 24.89 -14.30
C LYS A 522 -9.99 24.46 -15.50
N GLY A 523 -9.98 23.17 -15.82
CA GLY A 523 -10.67 22.63 -17.00
C GLY A 523 -10.89 21.12 -16.91
N GLU A 524 -11.82 20.65 -17.73
CA GLU A 524 -12.30 19.26 -17.80
C GLU A 524 -12.33 18.83 -19.28
N LEU A 525 -11.60 17.76 -19.62
CA LEU A 525 -11.59 17.15 -20.95
C LEU A 525 -12.26 15.78 -20.88
N LYS A 526 -13.49 15.66 -21.40
CA LYS A 526 -14.18 14.37 -21.47
C LYS A 526 -13.77 13.57 -22.69
N ILE A 527 -13.34 12.34 -22.47
CA ILE A 527 -13.01 11.33 -23.49
C ILE A 527 -13.73 10.00 -23.21
N THR A 528 -13.79 9.14 -24.22
CA THR A 528 -14.11 7.73 -24.02
C THR A 528 -12.91 6.98 -23.42
N GLY A 529 -13.17 5.86 -22.74
CA GLY A 529 -12.12 5.14 -22.01
C GLY A 529 -11.72 5.86 -20.72
N TYR A 530 -10.56 5.48 -20.18
CA TYR A 530 -9.87 6.16 -19.07
C TYR A 530 -8.36 5.98 -19.16
N SER A 531 -7.61 6.92 -18.60
CA SER A 531 -6.19 6.71 -18.28
C SER A 531 -6.08 6.03 -16.90
N GLY A 532 -5.32 4.94 -16.78
CA GLY A 532 -4.97 4.40 -15.46
C GLY A 532 -3.66 5.02 -14.96
N TYR A 533 -2.70 5.16 -15.88
CA TYR A 533 -1.42 5.81 -15.67
C TYR A 533 -1.37 7.13 -16.46
N LEU A 534 -0.71 8.15 -15.93
CA LEU A 534 -0.33 9.36 -16.67
C LEU A 534 1.21 9.45 -16.69
N HIS A 535 1.80 10.30 -17.55
CA HIS A 535 3.26 10.53 -17.59
C HIS A 535 3.62 11.84 -18.34
N PRO A 536 4.23 12.85 -17.71
CA PRO A 536 4.69 14.06 -18.38
C PRO A 536 5.90 13.68 -19.21
N ILE A 537 5.88 14.07 -20.47
CA ILE A 537 7.02 13.89 -21.37
C ILE A 537 7.68 15.22 -21.73
N GLU A 538 6.94 16.31 -21.57
CA GLU A 538 7.38 17.71 -21.63
C GLU A 538 6.51 18.52 -20.62
N GLN A 539 6.92 19.72 -20.22
CA GLN A 539 6.24 20.53 -19.18
C GLN A 539 4.71 20.68 -19.39
N ASN A 540 4.27 20.81 -20.65
CA ASN A 540 2.87 21.00 -21.03
C ASN A 540 2.27 19.79 -21.78
N LEU A 541 2.85 18.59 -21.64
CA LEU A 541 2.52 17.43 -22.46
C LEU A 541 2.53 16.13 -21.64
N VAL A 542 1.34 15.55 -21.43
CA VAL A 542 1.13 14.35 -20.60
C VAL A 542 0.63 13.18 -21.45
N MET A 543 1.26 12.02 -21.34
CA MET A 543 0.85 10.76 -21.96
C MET A 543 0.02 9.94 -20.97
N GLY A 544 -1.22 9.58 -21.31
CA GLY A 544 -2.02 8.62 -20.54
C GLY A 544 -1.89 7.21 -21.10
N VAL A 545 -1.80 6.20 -20.23
CA VAL A 545 -1.90 4.78 -20.57
C VAL A 545 -3.08 4.17 -19.80
N GLY A 546 -3.98 3.47 -20.49
CA GLY A 546 -5.21 2.97 -19.89
C GLY A 546 -6.03 2.13 -20.87
N GLN A 547 -7.36 2.24 -20.80
CA GLN A 547 -8.30 1.51 -21.65
C GLN A 547 -9.16 2.46 -22.48
N GLU A 548 -9.46 2.10 -23.73
CA GLU A 548 -10.56 2.69 -24.50
C GLU A 548 -11.90 2.07 -24.08
N ALA A 549 -13.02 2.79 -24.17
CA ALA A 549 -14.34 2.27 -23.82
C ALA A 549 -15.45 2.76 -24.76
N THR A 550 -16.61 2.10 -24.74
CA THR A 550 -17.84 2.62 -25.36
C THR A 550 -18.43 3.77 -24.55
N GLU A 551 -19.37 4.52 -25.12
CA GLU A 551 -20.17 5.54 -24.40
C GLU A 551 -20.94 4.96 -23.19
N ASP A 552 -21.20 3.65 -23.16
CA ASP A 552 -21.80 2.94 -22.03
C ASP A 552 -20.79 2.58 -20.92
N GLY A 553 -19.50 2.85 -21.10
CA GLY A 553 -18.42 2.50 -20.15
C GLY A 553 -17.80 1.10 -20.32
N VAL A 554 -18.11 0.39 -21.40
CA VAL A 554 -17.55 -0.96 -21.64
C VAL A 554 -16.15 -0.87 -22.24
N THR A 555 -15.12 -1.29 -21.50
CA THR A 555 -13.72 -1.30 -21.96
C THR A 555 -13.52 -2.19 -23.19
N THR A 556 -12.76 -1.70 -24.17
CA THR A 556 -12.56 -2.33 -25.49
C THR A 556 -11.10 -2.74 -25.78
N GLY A 557 -10.12 -2.26 -25.02
CA GLY A 557 -8.71 -2.57 -25.19
C GLY A 557 -7.80 -1.44 -24.70
N THR A 558 -6.47 -1.64 -24.72
CA THR A 558 -5.50 -0.62 -24.32
C THR A 558 -5.64 0.65 -25.14
N LYS A 559 -5.34 1.78 -24.50
CA LYS A 559 -5.26 3.12 -25.07
C LYS A 559 -4.01 3.81 -24.57
N VAL A 560 -3.27 4.45 -25.49
CA VAL A 560 -2.29 5.48 -25.12
C VAL A 560 -2.75 6.80 -25.74
N ALA A 561 -2.87 7.84 -24.92
CA ALA A 561 -3.39 9.15 -25.31
C ALA A 561 -2.36 10.25 -25.00
N LEU A 562 -2.33 11.31 -25.81
CA LEU A 562 -1.42 12.43 -25.61
C LEU A 562 -2.21 13.72 -25.34
N TYR A 563 -2.00 14.32 -24.17
CA TYR A 563 -2.73 15.48 -23.67
C TYR A 563 -1.86 16.75 -23.67
N ASP A 564 -2.34 17.78 -24.38
CA ASP A 564 -1.84 19.14 -24.27
C ASP A 564 -2.50 19.84 -23.08
N VAL A 565 -1.68 20.42 -22.21
CA VAL A 565 -2.12 21.14 -21.01
C VAL A 565 -1.54 22.57 -20.95
N GLU A 566 -0.99 23.10 -22.05
CA GLU A 566 -0.51 24.49 -22.18
C GLU A 566 -1.59 25.53 -21.84
N ASN A 567 -2.87 25.17 -21.99
CA ASN A 567 -4.00 25.92 -21.45
C ASN A 567 -4.87 25.03 -20.56
N LEU A 568 -4.71 25.17 -19.24
CA LEU A 568 -5.48 24.46 -18.22
C LEU A 568 -6.99 24.74 -18.28
N GLU A 569 -7.46 25.85 -18.88
CA GLU A 569 -8.90 26.09 -19.05
C GLU A 569 -9.50 25.34 -20.26
N ASN A 570 -8.65 24.76 -21.12
CA ASN A 570 -9.04 23.96 -22.27
C ASN A 570 -7.95 22.90 -22.58
N PRO A 571 -7.76 21.88 -21.72
CA PRO A 571 -6.89 20.75 -22.02
C PRO A 571 -7.38 19.96 -23.24
N ARG A 572 -6.46 19.30 -23.96
CA ARG A 572 -6.78 18.67 -25.25
C ARG A 572 -6.06 17.35 -25.47
N ALA A 573 -6.81 16.30 -25.80
CA ALA A 573 -6.25 15.16 -26.50
C ALA A 573 -5.77 15.62 -27.89
N LEU A 574 -4.51 15.35 -28.20
CA LEU A 574 -3.86 15.65 -29.48
C LEU A 574 -3.86 14.45 -30.42
N ASP A 575 -3.56 13.28 -29.87
CA ASP A 575 -3.44 12.02 -30.59
C ASP A 575 -3.72 10.83 -29.66
N THR A 576 -4.08 9.69 -30.23
CA THR A 576 -4.39 8.44 -29.50
C THR A 576 -3.95 7.22 -30.28
N TRP A 577 -3.05 6.42 -29.69
CA TRP A 577 -2.74 5.08 -30.16
C TRP A 577 -3.73 4.06 -29.60
N LEU A 578 -4.32 3.27 -30.49
CA LEU A 578 -5.40 2.31 -30.22
C LEU A 578 -5.15 1.00 -31.00
N PRO A 579 -4.59 -0.06 -30.38
CA PRO A 579 -4.39 -1.36 -31.02
C PRO A 579 -5.70 -2.14 -31.26
N GLY A 580 -6.81 -1.72 -30.64
CA GLY A 580 -8.13 -2.34 -30.79
C GLY A 580 -8.39 -3.56 -29.90
N GLY A 581 -7.56 -3.78 -28.87
CA GLY A 581 -7.68 -4.89 -27.94
C GLY A 581 -6.64 -4.81 -26.80
N GLY A 582 -6.51 -5.90 -26.04
CA GLY A 582 -5.44 -6.10 -25.04
C GLY A 582 -5.42 -5.22 -23.78
N ARG A 583 -4.38 -5.43 -22.98
CA ARG A 583 -4.02 -4.72 -21.73
C ARG A 583 -2.51 -4.55 -21.61
N SER A 584 -2.08 -3.47 -20.97
CA SER A 584 -0.70 -3.21 -20.53
C SER A 584 -0.58 -3.29 -19.00
N SER A 585 0.54 -3.80 -18.49
CA SER A 585 0.84 -3.73 -17.04
C SER A 585 1.26 -2.34 -16.58
N ALA A 586 1.60 -1.43 -17.50
CA ALA A 586 1.70 0.00 -17.18
C ALA A 586 0.36 0.56 -16.68
N GLU A 587 -0.77 -0.10 -16.96
CA GLU A 587 -2.09 0.21 -16.40
C GLU A 587 -2.29 -0.27 -14.95
N TRP A 588 -1.22 -0.52 -14.15
CA TRP A 588 -1.27 -0.69 -12.68
C TRP A 588 0.11 -0.85 -11.99
N ASP A 589 1.22 -0.91 -12.73
CA ASP A 589 2.60 -0.97 -12.22
C ASP A 589 3.48 -0.04 -13.08
N HIS A 590 3.71 1.18 -12.59
CA HIS A 590 4.46 2.25 -13.28
C HIS A 590 5.85 1.80 -13.76
N ARG A 591 6.51 0.92 -13.01
CA ARG A 591 7.84 0.34 -13.32
C ARG A 591 7.85 -0.47 -14.62
N ALA A 592 6.67 -0.89 -15.11
CA ALA A 592 6.52 -1.51 -16.42
C ALA A 592 6.56 -0.52 -17.60
N PHE A 593 6.37 0.78 -17.35
CA PHE A 593 6.46 1.84 -18.35
C PHE A 593 7.87 2.44 -18.38
N LEU A 594 8.43 2.64 -19.57
CA LEU A 594 9.71 3.29 -19.78
C LEU A 594 9.55 4.49 -20.72
N TRP A 595 9.97 5.68 -20.27
CA TRP A 595 10.15 6.85 -21.12
C TRP A 595 11.63 7.12 -21.35
N TRP A 596 12.04 7.13 -22.63
CA TRP A 596 13.40 7.45 -23.05
C TRP A 596 13.40 8.80 -23.76
N ALA A 597 13.42 9.87 -22.94
CA ALA A 597 13.41 11.26 -23.38
C ALA A 597 14.46 11.61 -24.47
N PRO A 598 15.72 11.11 -24.46
CA PRO A 598 16.73 11.46 -25.48
C PRO A 598 16.34 11.12 -26.92
N GLU A 599 15.46 10.13 -27.09
CA GLU A 599 14.91 9.73 -28.39
C GLU A 599 13.40 9.93 -28.51
N GLN A 600 12.74 10.46 -27.47
CA GLN A 600 11.28 10.58 -27.34
C GLN A 600 10.55 9.23 -27.59
N ILE A 601 11.05 8.14 -27.02
CA ILE A 601 10.47 6.79 -27.13
C ILE A 601 9.77 6.40 -25.82
N ALA A 602 8.52 5.95 -25.91
CA ALA A 602 7.84 5.24 -24.83
C ALA A 602 7.79 3.73 -25.12
N VAL A 603 8.04 2.92 -24.09
CA VAL A 603 7.93 1.46 -24.15
C VAL A 603 6.95 0.99 -23.08
N LEU A 604 6.01 0.14 -23.48
CA LEU A 604 5.04 -0.48 -22.58
C LEU A 604 4.79 -1.94 -22.96
N PRO A 605 4.71 -2.87 -21.99
CA PRO A 605 4.15 -4.20 -22.20
C PRO A 605 2.76 -4.15 -22.82
N PHE A 606 2.43 -5.13 -23.64
CA PHE A 606 1.10 -5.31 -24.21
C PHE A 606 0.75 -6.80 -24.24
N SER A 607 -0.51 -7.13 -23.94
CA SER A 607 -1.02 -8.50 -23.99
C SER A 607 -2.49 -8.54 -24.42
N ASP A 608 -2.77 -9.25 -25.50
CA ASP A 608 -4.12 -9.60 -25.95
C ASP A 608 -4.23 -11.12 -26.12
N TRP A 609 -4.53 -11.79 -25.02
CA TRP A 609 -4.76 -13.23 -24.96
C TRP A 609 -5.95 -13.72 -25.80
N MET A 610 -6.88 -12.84 -26.21
CA MET A 610 -8.01 -13.21 -27.06
C MET A 610 -7.61 -13.28 -28.54
N ASN A 611 -6.66 -12.44 -28.96
CA ASN A 611 -6.12 -12.42 -30.31
C ASN A 611 -4.79 -13.17 -30.47
N GLY A 612 -4.15 -13.56 -29.36
CA GLY A 612 -2.89 -14.31 -29.34
C GLY A 612 -1.64 -13.44 -29.49
N ASP A 613 -1.72 -12.15 -29.13
CA ASP A 613 -0.66 -11.15 -29.26
C ASP A 613 -0.07 -10.79 -27.87
N ALA A 614 1.25 -10.70 -27.76
CA ALA A 614 1.93 -10.14 -26.60
C ALA A 614 3.36 -9.71 -26.93
N GLY A 615 3.84 -8.66 -26.25
CA GLY A 615 5.19 -8.13 -26.41
C GLY A 615 5.37 -6.80 -25.68
N ALA A 616 6.32 -6.00 -26.14
CA ALA A 616 6.49 -4.61 -25.75
C ALA A 616 6.27 -3.71 -26.98
N VAL A 617 5.38 -2.72 -26.85
CA VAL A 617 5.04 -1.79 -27.91
C VAL A 617 6.02 -0.61 -27.89
N MET A 618 6.53 -0.25 -29.06
CA MET A 618 7.49 0.83 -29.24
C MET A 618 6.78 2.05 -29.86
N LEU A 619 6.42 3.02 -29.02
CA LEU A 619 5.81 4.29 -29.44
C LEU A 619 6.89 5.37 -29.49
N LYS A 620 6.93 6.17 -30.56
CA LYS A 620 7.78 7.36 -30.64
C LYS A 620 6.92 8.61 -30.72
N VAL A 621 7.24 9.61 -29.92
CA VAL A 621 6.56 10.90 -29.93
C VAL A 621 7.26 11.80 -30.93
N ARG A 622 6.51 12.33 -31.91
CA ARG A 622 7.03 13.27 -32.93
C ARG A 622 5.97 14.31 -33.25
N GLU A 623 6.35 15.59 -33.33
CA GLU A 623 5.43 16.70 -33.69
C GLU A 623 4.10 16.69 -32.88
N LYS A 624 4.18 16.31 -31.58
CA LYS A 624 3.04 16.05 -30.67
C LYS A 624 2.05 14.98 -31.19
N ARG A 625 2.56 13.86 -31.72
CA ARG A 625 1.83 12.66 -32.19
C ARG A 625 2.44 11.36 -31.67
N LEU A 626 1.65 10.28 -31.71
CA LEU A 626 2.03 8.92 -31.28
C LEU A 626 2.24 7.99 -32.49
N GLU A 627 3.49 7.65 -32.80
CA GLU A 627 3.82 6.72 -33.89
C GLU A 627 4.31 5.37 -33.34
N GLU A 628 3.52 4.31 -33.49
CA GLU A 628 4.02 2.93 -33.28
C GLU A 628 5.01 2.59 -34.40
N PHE A 629 6.30 2.44 -34.05
CA PHE A 629 7.34 2.08 -35.02
C PHE A 629 7.71 0.60 -35.00
N GLY A 630 7.22 -0.17 -34.02
CA GLY A 630 7.29 -1.62 -33.99
C GLY A 630 6.93 -2.21 -32.63
N ARG A 631 7.17 -3.52 -32.49
CA ARG A 631 7.00 -4.27 -31.24
C ARG A 631 8.18 -5.20 -31.04
N ILE A 632 8.64 -5.34 -29.80
CA ILE A 632 9.57 -6.40 -29.41
C ILE A 632 8.74 -7.58 -28.94
N THR A 633 9.02 -8.77 -29.47
CA THR A 633 8.42 -10.04 -29.04
C THR A 633 9.51 -11.00 -28.57
N HIS A 634 9.18 -11.82 -27.58
CA HIS A 634 10.01 -12.94 -27.15
C HIS A 634 9.48 -14.25 -27.75
N SER A 635 10.37 -15.21 -27.92
CA SER A 635 10.06 -16.58 -28.39
C SER A 635 10.49 -17.58 -27.31
N SER A 636 10.41 -18.89 -27.54
CA SER A 636 11.02 -19.83 -26.59
C SER A 636 12.51 -19.50 -26.41
N PRO A 637 13.09 -19.59 -25.20
CA PRO A 637 14.53 -19.37 -24.99
C PRO A 637 15.41 -20.19 -25.96
N ASP A 638 14.96 -21.39 -26.33
CA ASP A 638 15.65 -22.30 -27.28
C ASP A 638 15.39 -22.04 -28.77
N SER A 639 14.42 -21.18 -29.13
CA SER A 639 14.23 -20.76 -30.52
C SER A 639 15.44 -19.94 -31.00
N PRO A 640 15.90 -20.11 -32.26
CA PRO A 640 16.86 -19.21 -32.89
C PRO A 640 16.52 -17.72 -32.73
N LEU A 641 17.55 -16.87 -32.71
CA LEU A 641 17.39 -15.41 -32.61
C LEU A 641 16.59 -14.89 -33.82
N GLY A 642 15.57 -14.06 -33.55
CA GLY A 642 14.70 -13.50 -34.59
C GLY A 642 13.64 -14.43 -35.16
N GLU A 643 13.52 -15.70 -34.71
CA GLU A 643 12.31 -16.48 -34.98
C GLU A 643 11.13 -15.92 -34.17
N PRO A 644 9.91 -15.87 -34.75
CA PRO A 644 8.71 -15.40 -34.04
C PRO A 644 8.22 -16.42 -32.99
N PRO A 645 7.46 -15.98 -31.97
CA PRO A 645 6.88 -16.88 -30.98
C PRO A 645 5.93 -17.93 -31.56
N GLU A 646 5.96 -19.15 -31.02
CA GLU A 646 4.87 -20.13 -31.18
C GLU A 646 3.61 -19.74 -30.38
N PHE A 647 3.80 -19.04 -29.25
CA PHE A 647 2.75 -18.58 -28.34
C PHE A 647 3.10 -17.20 -27.79
N PRO A 648 2.12 -16.31 -27.53
CA PRO A 648 2.38 -14.98 -26.95
C PRO A 648 3.08 -15.08 -25.58
N ILE A 649 4.23 -14.40 -25.46
CA ILE A 649 5.00 -14.28 -24.22
C ILE A 649 4.90 -12.84 -23.72
N SER A 650 4.42 -12.65 -22.51
CA SER A 650 4.36 -11.33 -21.88
C SER A 650 5.75 -10.86 -21.46
N ILE A 651 6.19 -9.75 -22.05
CA ILE A 651 7.27 -8.93 -21.49
C ILE A 651 6.70 -8.18 -20.28
N GLN A 652 7.51 -7.99 -19.23
CA GLN A 652 7.09 -7.37 -17.97
C GLN A 652 7.83 -6.05 -17.67
N ARG A 653 9.03 -5.90 -18.21
CA ARG A 653 9.94 -4.77 -18.03
C ARG A 653 10.71 -4.48 -19.31
N ALA A 654 11.06 -3.21 -19.50
CA ALA A 654 11.98 -2.73 -20.51
C ALA A 654 12.96 -1.76 -19.86
N LEU A 655 14.23 -1.79 -20.29
CA LEU A 655 15.26 -0.80 -19.95
C LEU A 655 16.15 -0.57 -21.19
N ILE A 656 16.91 0.53 -21.23
CA ILE A 656 17.85 0.83 -22.32
C ILE A 656 19.28 0.88 -21.76
N ILE A 657 20.22 0.33 -22.51
CA ILE A 657 21.68 0.48 -22.29
C ILE A 657 22.36 0.65 -23.65
N GLY A 658 22.98 1.81 -23.87
CA GLY A 658 23.58 2.19 -25.15
C GLY A 658 22.55 2.25 -26.28
N GLU A 659 22.84 1.57 -27.38
CA GLU A 659 21.94 1.45 -28.54
C GLU A 659 20.99 0.24 -28.43
N GLU A 660 20.93 -0.44 -27.28
CA GLU A 660 20.11 -1.64 -27.05
C GLU A 660 18.95 -1.39 -26.07
N ILE A 661 17.74 -1.75 -26.50
CA ILE A 661 16.59 -1.94 -25.63
C ILE A 661 16.64 -3.37 -25.10
N TRP A 662 16.62 -3.52 -23.79
CA TRP A 662 16.59 -4.79 -23.09
C TRP A 662 15.18 -5.04 -22.55
N THR A 663 14.58 -6.16 -22.92
CA THR A 663 13.24 -6.57 -22.48
C THR A 663 13.29 -7.89 -21.73
N TYR A 664 12.54 -7.98 -20.62
CA TYR A 664 12.46 -9.19 -19.79
C TYR A 664 11.09 -9.87 -19.89
N SER A 665 11.13 -11.20 -19.99
CA SER A 665 10.01 -12.09 -19.67
C SER A 665 10.55 -13.23 -18.82
N ARG A 666 9.69 -13.91 -18.05
CA ARG A 666 10.08 -15.12 -17.31
C ARG A 666 10.94 -16.08 -18.16
N GLY A 667 12.09 -16.51 -17.63
CA GLY A 667 13.06 -17.40 -18.25
C GLY A 667 14.08 -16.74 -19.20
N GLN A 668 13.97 -15.44 -19.53
CA GLN A 668 14.89 -14.80 -20.48
C GLN A 668 14.93 -13.26 -20.45
N LEU A 669 16.09 -12.72 -20.84
CA LEU A 669 16.31 -11.31 -21.15
C LEU A 669 16.77 -11.19 -22.61
N GLN A 670 16.10 -10.37 -23.43
CA GLN A 670 16.44 -10.15 -24.83
C GLN A 670 16.92 -8.71 -25.06
N ALA A 671 17.93 -8.53 -25.91
CA ALA A 671 18.36 -7.22 -26.40
C ALA A 671 17.94 -7.03 -27.86
N ASN A 672 17.41 -5.86 -28.17
CA ASN A 672 17.00 -5.43 -29.50
C ASN A 672 17.62 -4.06 -29.81
N LEU A 673 18.17 -3.87 -31.02
CA LEU A 673 18.74 -2.57 -31.41
C LEU A 673 17.65 -1.50 -31.50
N ILE A 674 17.87 -0.31 -30.92
CA ILE A 674 16.88 0.77 -30.84
C ILE A 674 16.44 1.33 -32.20
N ASN A 675 17.26 1.13 -33.24
CA ASN A 675 17.10 1.72 -34.57
C ASN A 675 16.24 0.89 -35.55
N ASP A 676 16.24 -0.44 -35.43
CA ASP A 676 15.50 -1.35 -36.32
C ASP A 676 14.80 -2.53 -35.59
N LEU A 677 14.92 -2.58 -34.25
CA LEU A 677 14.39 -3.62 -33.36
C LEU A 677 14.89 -5.04 -33.66
N SER A 678 15.98 -5.21 -34.41
CA SER A 678 16.60 -6.51 -34.62
C SER A 678 17.21 -7.06 -33.32
N VAL A 679 17.04 -8.38 -33.08
CA VAL A 679 17.55 -9.05 -31.88
C VAL A 679 19.08 -9.12 -31.94
N SER A 680 19.77 -8.46 -31.03
CA SER A 680 21.24 -8.52 -30.91
C SER A 680 21.70 -9.66 -30.01
N LYS A 681 20.99 -9.90 -28.89
CA LYS A 681 21.34 -10.88 -27.85
C LYS A 681 20.09 -11.49 -27.23
N ARG A 682 20.24 -12.69 -26.64
CA ARG A 682 19.26 -13.28 -25.72
C ARG A 682 20.00 -14.08 -24.65
N ILE A 683 19.79 -13.72 -23.39
CA ILE A 683 20.21 -14.48 -22.22
C ILE A 683 19.03 -15.34 -21.76
N LYS A 684 19.29 -16.60 -21.45
CA LYS A 684 18.35 -17.52 -20.81
C LYS A 684 18.65 -17.60 -19.32
N PHE A 685 17.62 -17.73 -18.51
CA PHE A 685 17.75 -18.08 -17.09
C PHE A 685 17.40 -19.55 -16.89
N ALA A 686 18.23 -20.25 -16.12
CA ALA A 686 18.01 -21.67 -15.84
C ALA A 686 16.90 -21.81 -14.80
N THR A 687 15.69 -22.20 -15.24
CA THR A 687 14.60 -22.55 -14.32
C THR A 687 14.96 -23.81 -13.54
N PHE A 688 15.41 -23.66 -12.29
CA PHE A 688 15.79 -24.76 -11.38
C PHE A 688 14.66 -25.80 -11.10
N LEU A 689 13.46 -25.59 -11.63
CA LEU A 689 12.32 -26.50 -11.56
C LEU A 689 12.36 -27.67 -12.56
N GLU A 690 13.27 -27.71 -13.55
CA GLU A 690 13.26 -28.76 -14.60
C GLU A 690 13.47 -30.20 -14.06
N ASP A 691 14.17 -30.38 -12.93
CA ASP A 691 14.39 -31.71 -12.31
C ASP A 691 13.26 -32.14 -11.33
N GLY A 692 12.21 -31.31 -11.16
CA GLY A 692 11.10 -31.57 -10.23
C GLY A 692 9.82 -32.07 -10.91
N PRO A 693 9.23 -33.21 -10.50
CA PRO A 693 7.93 -33.64 -11.04
C PRO A 693 6.81 -32.68 -10.59
N ILE A 694 6.27 -31.90 -11.53
CA ILE A 694 5.18 -30.95 -11.28
C ILE A 694 3.92 -31.70 -10.85
N PHE A 695 3.70 -31.80 -9.55
CA PHE A 695 2.42 -32.19 -8.97
C PHE A 695 1.42 -31.04 -9.12
N LEU A 696 0.83 -30.91 -10.30
CA LEU A 696 -0.45 -30.23 -10.44
C LEU A 696 -1.47 -30.94 -9.54
N PRO A 697 -2.06 -30.29 -8.53
CA PRO A 697 -3.16 -30.89 -7.79
C PRO A 697 -4.33 -31.10 -8.74
N GLU A 698 -4.93 -32.29 -8.76
CA GLU A 698 -6.17 -32.48 -9.51
C GLU A 698 -7.23 -31.49 -9.00
N PRO A 699 -8.01 -30.85 -9.89
CA PRO A 699 -8.99 -29.86 -9.48
C PRO A 699 -10.03 -30.51 -8.57
N PHE A 700 -10.05 -30.09 -7.30
CA PHE A 700 -10.99 -30.61 -6.31
C PHE A 700 -12.44 -30.48 -6.83
N PRO A 701 -13.23 -31.56 -6.85
CA PRO A 701 -14.61 -31.51 -7.31
C PRO A 701 -15.43 -30.67 -6.32
N MET A 702 -15.93 -29.52 -6.76
CA MET A 702 -16.79 -28.68 -5.94
C MET A 702 -18.13 -29.39 -5.63
N PRO A 703 -18.66 -29.27 -4.40
CA PRO A 703 -20.00 -29.74 -4.03
C PRO A 703 -21.13 -28.84 -4.55
#